data_AF-A0A6N2DAV6-F1
#
_entry.id   AF-A0A6N2DAV6-F1
#
_cell.length_a   1.000
_cell.length_b   1.000
_cell.length_c   1.000
_cell.angle_alpha   90.00
_cell.angle_beta   90.00
_cell.angle_gamma   90.00
#
_symmetry.space_group_name_H-M   'P 1'
#
loop_
_entity.id
_entity.type
_entity.pdbx_description
1 polymer ?
#
loop_
_entity_poly.entity_id
_entity_poly.type
_entity_poly.pdbx_seq_one_letter_code
_entity_poly.pdbx_strand_id
1 'polypeptide(L)'
;MNPRPDLHAHLRRAALPVLLCALALWSCGESLSEGRAPDLVLTPNPMQFASVPPGEEIVQTLTVRNAGTGTLRIERFTWAGMAEEFRINRLDPFELEAGEERQFGVVYAPVTGEAGEATLRFEGNVPDGRGNLLRLTTGGDSSRIQVQPNPIRIVSSSFGERTEIGVTVENIGNRAFEVTEIETFVPTAGFEILEAPELSLAEPLELAPGGRDGSTFSITLGYTPADVVSVQGELILRCTAQNCVSNRFVVPIEIDSLAGEILAEPDPVQFGAVPYDAPQQETLTITNVGAAELGIEDIWLRNLSPIPGAPATPADARIVSIGGEEYDRAASSRSLDPGDAVEIVLEYAPRVADPDSRHGLQAEVVLISNDPFRQPEGTVFVGGSPASPVLVIDPPDIDFGIIARGITARRSLRFQNVGSAELVINEICSPRVAQFSLTHPTLTAGPLQDCPGGGGGFGPVRIAPGEEELFTVSFTTPSDAAFNAGYNDLIWISGVNDPRVLGGESVPLTAVAGTEPVCEITFLPTATHNFGQVIRGTVNDASVRARVTGSGPCNMMSGAIQSNFFDILPGFGEFYRFLGTRPGLPQVGLAPGEEVEIDFRYEPRVASAFGDDARDETLIGFNVQDPNRGNERVQCGVQPGGFAIPLPGQEQSICNVRLQGSSGVAELATIPGRFDAGDVTLGCNSQTETITAYSIGNAPVVVESISLEGCDGRFQLAGVPLLPRQLDPQQQMEIQVRYTPRQPDDDGVTTSCRIAFTGQMTGGRHIVPLRGTGTTRSRQVDRFTQNSGQDVDILMVVDNSGSMGNLQNSFRQRIQSFVSRAEVFSSNFQVGVVTTQTEGTIPHDNFSGRREPGELLGDPRIITPQTPNYRTQIQNTVLVGVSNSPESAIERGFESARLALSDPLITDLDEDCSACEEPYLCVDGGCGGFNRGFVRDNASLQIIFFSDEEEQSRGDLDFFVDFFQSIKGMRNTNLFAAHSISGPRDRDCDDGAGSGGADRAPRYVDITTRTGGVWGSICEDFTGTLEAIADIAFQAQIEFYLTRIADPATIEVRVGGTVMQPGRDYRYFPDTNSIVWEEGSIPAENTEFEVEYEARCF
;
A
#
# COMPACT_ATOMS: atom_id res chain seq x y z
N MET A 1 -47.08 14.54 -25.07
CA MET A 1 -45.75 14.71 -25.71
C MET A 1 -44.89 13.56 -25.22
N ASN A 2 -44.19 12.88 -26.15
CA ASN A 2 -43.30 11.70 -26.03
C ASN A 2 -42.51 11.51 -24.71
N PRO A 3 -41.92 10.31 -24.41
CA PRO A 3 -42.46 8.93 -24.47
C PRO A 3 -42.02 8.01 -23.27
N ARG A 4 -42.65 6.82 -23.20
CA ARG A 4 -42.33 5.45 -22.65
C ARG A 4 -41.01 5.18 -21.87
N PRO A 5 -40.97 4.23 -20.89
CA PRO A 5 -41.07 2.76 -21.15
C PRO A 5 -41.75 1.86 -20.09
N ASP A 6 -41.70 0.55 -20.39
CA ASP A 6 -42.48 -0.62 -19.95
C ASP A 6 -42.14 -1.28 -18.59
N LEU A 7 -43.04 -2.19 -18.22
CA LEU A 7 -43.33 -2.86 -16.96
C LEU A 7 -42.35 -3.96 -16.50
N HIS A 8 -42.09 -3.99 -15.18
CA HIS A 8 -41.70 -5.17 -14.41
C HIS A 8 -42.91 -5.80 -13.68
N ALA A 9 -42.98 -7.13 -13.77
CA ALA A 9 -43.20 -8.13 -12.71
C ALA A 9 -44.29 -8.03 -11.61
N HIS A 10 -44.86 -9.22 -11.34
CA HIS A 10 -45.18 -9.83 -10.04
C HIS A 10 -46.64 -9.92 -9.49
N LEU A 11 -47.04 -11.19 -9.40
CA LEU A 11 -47.52 -11.94 -8.21
C LEU A 11 -48.97 -11.80 -7.68
N ARG A 12 -49.68 -12.93 -7.83
CA ARG A 12 -50.49 -13.70 -6.85
C ARG A 12 -51.44 -12.95 -5.90
N ARG A 13 -52.72 -13.36 -5.88
CA ARG A 13 -53.29 -14.37 -4.93
C ARG A 13 -54.84 -14.49 -5.03
N ALA A 14 -55.27 -15.76 -5.09
CA ALA A 14 -56.41 -16.40 -4.39
C ALA A 14 -57.90 -16.10 -4.73
N ALA A 15 -58.63 -17.24 -4.78
CA ALA A 15 -60.03 -17.52 -4.39
C ALA A 15 -61.13 -17.68 -5.47
N LEU A 16 -61.74 -18.88 -5.46
CA LEU A 16 -63.08 -19.32 -5.94
C LEU A 16 -64.24 -18.41 -5.42
N PRO A 17 -65.54 -18.49 -5.85
CA PRO A 17 -66.26 -19.59 -6.53
C PRO A 17 -67.38 -19.24 -7.57
N VAL A 18 -67.84 -20.27 -8.33
CA VAL A 18 -69.25 -20.69 -8.66
C VAL A 18 -70.25 -19.77 -9.42
N LEU A 19 -70.79 -20.23 -10.59
CA LEU A 19 -72.21 -20.65 -10.87
C LEU A 19 -72.71 -20.44 -12.34
N LEU A 20 -73.15 -21.56 -12.94
CA LEU A 20 -74.19 -21.94 -13.95
C LEU A 20 -74.97 -20.99 -14.92
N CYS A 21 -75.30 -21.63 -16.06
CA CYS A 21 -76.58 -21.61 -16.86
C CYS A 21 -76.89 -20.41 -17.78
N ALA A 22 -77.55 -20.50 -18.96
CA ALA A 22 -78.10 -21.59 -19.79
C ALA A 22 -78.55 -21.01 -21.18
N LEU A 23 -78.63 -21.88 -22.20
CA LEU A 23 -79.58 -21.96 -23.35
C LEU A 23 -79.76 -20.80 -24.36
N ALA A 24 -79.57 -21.09 -25.66
CA ALA A 24 -80.59 -21.03 -26.74
C ALA A 24 -80.08 -21.55 -28.10
N LEU A 25 -81.02 -21.97 -28.95
CA LEU A 25 -80.91 -22.80 -30.17
C LEU A 25 -80.80 -22.02 -31.52
N TRP A 26 -80.22 -22.73 -32.52
CA TRP A 26 -80.61 -22.87 -33.95
C TRP A 26 -80.21 -21.89 -35.09
N SER A 27 -79.80 -22.54 -36.20
CA SER A 27 -79.81 -22.17 -37.64
C SER A 27 -78.72 -21.19 -38.11
N CYS A 28 -78.00 -21.32 -39.24
CA CYS A 28 -77.99 -22.18 -40.43
C CYS A 28 -76.53 -22.04 -40.98
N GLY A 29 -75.84 -23.03 -41.51
CA GLY A 29 -76.22 -23.79 -42.71
C GLY A 29 -75.43 -23.27 -43.91
N GLU A 30 -74.20 -23.74 -44.12
CA GLU A 30 -73.62 -23.92 -45.46
C GLU A 30 -72.78 -25.20 -45.48
N SER A 31 -73.24 -26.13 -46.32
CA SER A 31 -72.57 -27.36 -46.70
C SER A 31 -71.33 -27.05 -47.55
N LEU A 32 -70.15 -27.16 -46.95
CA LEU A 32 -68.94 -27.53 -47.70
C LEU A 32 -68.83 -29.04 -47.60
N SER A 33 -68.68 -29.69 -48.76
CA SER A 33 -68.37 -31.12 -48.86
C SER A 33 -67.29 -31.49 -47.86
N GLU A 34 -67.58 -32.36 -46.89
CA GLU A 34 -66.55 -33.10 -46.18
C GLU A 34 -65.82 -33.95 -47.23
N GLY A 35 -64.77 -33.35 -47.82
CA GLY A 35 -63.72 -34.11 -48.45
C GLY A 35 -63.15 -34.99 -47.36
N ARG A 36 -63.36 -36.30 -47.48
CA ARG A 36 -62.73 -37.31 -46.65
C ARG A 36 -61.21 -37.03 -46.62
N ALA A 37 -60.70 -36.48 -45.52
CA ALA A 37 -59.29 -36.13 -45.38
C ALA A 37 -58.61 -37.17 -44.46
N PRO A 38 -57.47 -37.76 -44.88
CA PRO A 38 -56.68 -38.61 -43.99
C PRO A 38 -55.99 -37.76 -42.91
N ASP A 39 -55.81 -38.31 -41.70
CA ASP A 39 -55.05 -37.67 -40.62
C ASP A 39 -54.09 -38.68 -40.00
N LEU A 40 -52.79 -38.43 -40.12
CA LEU A 40 -51.73 -39.34 -39.68
C LEU A 40 -51.34 -39.01 -38.24
N VAL A 41 -51.56 -39.97 -37.34
CA VAL A 41 -51.13 -39.90 -35.94
C VAL A 41 -50.05 -40.95 -35.68
N LEU A 42 -48.93 -40.51 -35.10
CA LEU A 42 -47.77 -41.32 -34.75
C LEU A 42 -47.59 -41.35 -33.24
N THR A 43 -47.63 -42.54 -32.64
CA THR A 43 -47.52 -42.72 -31.18
C THR A 43 -46.52 -43.81 -30.83
N PRO A 44 -45.47 -43.54 -30.02
CA PRO A 44 -45.08 -42.24 -29.48
C PRO A 44 -44.40 -41.32 -30.54
N ASN A 45 -44.50 -40.00 -30.36
CA ASN A 45 -43.76 -38.99 -31.13
C ASN A 45 -43.52 -37.72 -30.26
N PRO A 46 -42.28 -37.42 -29.81
CA PRO A 46 -41.02 -38.10 -30.16
C PRO A 46 -40.93 -39.52 -29.57
N MET A 47 -40.16 -40.38 -30.23
CA MET A 47 -39.78 -41.70 -29.76
C MET A 47 -38.37 -41.64 -29.17
N GLN A 48 -38.24 -41.84 -27.86
CA GLN A 48 -36.96 -41.73 -27.16
C GLN A 48 -36.41 -43.11 -26.85
N PHE A 49 -35.17 -43.37 -27.27
CA PHE A 49 -34.45 -44.60 -26.98
C PHE A 49 -33.53 -44.39 -25.78
N ALA A 50 -33.44 -45.41 -24.92
CA ALA A 50 -32.39 -45.48 -23.91
C ALA A 50 -31.02 -45.61 -24.58
N SER A 51 -29.93 -45.40 -23.83
CA SER A 51 -28.58 -45.69 -24.32
C SER A 51 -28.43 -47.19 -24.61
N VAL A 52 -27.87 -47.52 -25.77
CA VAL A 52 -27.62 -48.89 -26.23
C VAL A 52 -26.14 -48.98 -26.62
N PRO A 53 -25.37 -50.00 -26.19
CA PRO A 53 -23.97 -50.14 -26.58
C PRO A 53 -23.79 -50.36 -28.10
N PRO A 54 -22.66 -49.89 -28.71
CA PRO A 54 -22.38 -50.17 -30.12
C PRO A 54 -22.38 -51.66 -30.43
N GLY A 55 -23.18 -52.07 -31.41
CA GLY A 55 -23.34 -53.48 -31.82
C GLY A 55 -24.51 -54.23 -31.19
N GLU A 56 -25.21 -53.64 -30.21
CA GLU A 56 -26.51 -54.13 -29.74
C GLU A 56 -27.67 -53.40 -30.45
N GLU A 57 -28.88 -53.94 -30.34
CA GLU A 57 -30.07 -53.30 -30.89
C GLU A 57 -31.26 -53.36 -29.94
N ILE A 58 -32.06 -52.30 -29.92
CA ILE A 58 -33.33 -52.25 -29.21
C ILE A 58 -34.45 -51.94 -30.19
N VAL A 59 -35.64 -52.49 -29.95
CA VAL A 59 -36.83 -52.27 -30.78
C VAL A 59 -37.90 -51.57 -29.96
N GLN A 60 -38.41 -50.45 -30.47
CA GLN A 60 -39.61 -49.80 -29.96
C GLN A 60 -40.76 -49.87 -30.95
N THR A 61 -41.97 -49.99 -30.43
CA THR A 61 -43.19 -50.09 -31.25
C THR A 61 -43.73 -48.69 -31.54
N LEU A 62 -43.76 -48.33 -32.83
CA LEU A 62 -44.46 -47.18 -33.36
C LEU A 62 -45.87 -47.59 -33.79
N THR A 63 -46.89 -46.91 -33.29
CA THR A 63 -48.27 -47.02 -33.79
C THR A 63 -48.55 -45.90 -34.77
N VAL A 64 -48.93 -46.28 -36.00
CA VAL A 64 -49.36 -45.38 -37.07
C VAL A 64 -50.86 -45.54 -37.23
N ARG A 65 -51.62 -44.47 -36.99
CA ARG A 65 -53.09 -44.49 -37.02
C ARG A 65 -53.64 -43.42 -37.95
N ASN A 66 -54.68 -43.78 -38.69
CA ASN A 66 -55.49 -42.81 -39.43
C ASN A 66 -56.61 -42.28 -38.53
N ALA A 67 -56.44 -41.08 -37.96
CA ALA A 67 -57.46 -40.42 -37.15
C ALA A 67 -58.49 -39.62 -38.00
N GLY A 68 -58.28 -39.57 -39.31
CA GLY A 68 -59.09 -38.79 -40.24
C GLY A 68 -60.31 -39.55 -40.74
N THR A 69 -61.02 -38.94 -41.70
CA THR A 69 -62.26 -39.48 -42.27
C THR A 69 -62.08 -40.05 -43.68
N GLY A 70 -60.88 -39.92 -44.27
CA GLY A 70 -60.51 -40.52 -45.58
C GLY A 70 -59.37 -41.51 -45.49
N THR A 71 -59.26 -42.40 -46.50
CA THR A 71 -58.22 -43.42 -46.57
C THR A 71 -56.82 -42.79 -46.61
N LEU A 72 -55.97 -43.15 -45.64
CA LEU A 72 -54.59 -42.72 -45.53
C LEU A 72 -53.70 -43.71 -46.28
N ARG A 73 -53.00 -43.24 -47.32
CA ARG A 73 -52.05 -44.00 -48.13
C ARG A 73 -50.63 -43.54 -47.84
N ILE A 74 -49.81 -44.44 -47.34
CA ILE A 74 -48.37 -44.27 -47.16
C ILE A 74 -47.65 -45.02 -48.28
N GLU A 75 -46.90 -44.28 -49.09
CA GLU A 75 -46.19 -44.81 -50.26
C GLU A 75 -44.73 -45.14 -49.94
N ARG A 76 -44.07 -44.27 -49.17
CA ARG A 76 -42.67 -44.44 -48.76
C ARG A 76 -42.36 -43.59 -47.53
N PHE A 77 -41.13 -43.68 -47.08
CA PHE A 77 -40.59 -42.83 -46.02
C PHE A 77 -39.16 -42.40 -46.35
N THR A 78 -38.70 -41.33 -45.72
CA THR A 78 -37.33 -40.82 -45.85
C THR A 78 -36.76 -40.48 -44.49
N TRP A 79 -35.51 -40.86 -44.24
CA TRP A 79 -34.79 -40.52 -43.02
C TRP A 79 -33.97 -39.23 -43.18
N ALA A 80 -33.73 -38.55 -42.07
CA ALA A 80 -32.78 -37.44 -41.92
C ALA A 80 -32.13 -37.48 -40.53
N GLY A 81 -30.93 -36.91 -40.36
CA GLY A 81 -30.14 -37.03 -39.13
C GLY A 81 -29.32 -38.32 -39.11
N MET A 82 -29.19 -38.97 -37.94
CA MET A 82 -28.47 -40.25 -37.76
C MET A 82 -29.21 -41.47 -38.36
N ALA A 83 -29.63 -41.37 -39.62
CA ALA A 83 -30.46 -42.36 -40.30
C ALA A 83 -29.84 -43.77 -40.38
N GLU A 84 -28.51 -43.87 -40.35
CA GLU A 84 -27.79 -45.14 -40.51
C GLU A 84 -27.89 -46.05 -39.28
N GLU A 85 -28.21 -45.49 -38.11
CA GLU A 85 -28.34 -46.23 -36.84
C GLU A 85 -29.79 -46.68 -36.56
N PHE A 86 -30.76 -46.28 -37.40
CA PHE A 86 -32.16 -46.64 -37.26
C PHE A 86 -32.68 -47.43 -38.45
N ARG A 87 -33.46 -48.47 -38.17
CA ARG A 87 -34.15 -49.26 -39.21
C ARG A 87 -35.56 -49.58 -38.79
N ILE A 88 -36.46 -49.73 -39.76
CA ILE A 88 -37.84 -50.17 -39.49
C ILE A 88 -38.07 -51.55 -40.12
N ASN A 89 -38.54 -52.51 -39.34
CA ASN A 89 -38.45 -53.93 -39.68
C ASN A 89 -39.27 -54.36 -40.92
N ARG A 90 -40.26 -53.56 -41.35
CA ARG A 90 -40.89 -53.62 -42.69
C ARG A 90 -41.92 -52.52 -42.85
N LEU A 91 -41.86 -51.77 -43.95
CA LEU A 91 -42.87 -50.82 -44.39
C LEU A 91 -43.09 -50.99 -45.89
N ASP A 92 -43.85 -52.01 -46.29
CA ASP A 92 -44.42 -52.05 -47.65
C ASP A 92 -45.48 -50.93 -47.75
N PRO A 93 -45.69 -50.32 -48.95
CA PRO A 93 -46.77 -49.35 -49.13
C PRO A 93 -48.10 -49.88 -48.61
N PHE A 94 -48.82 -49.08 -47.83
CA PHE A 94 -50.05 -49.52 -47.17
C PHE A 94 -51.09 -48.40 -47.10
N GLU A 95 -52.34 -48.82 -47.00
CA GLU A 95 -53.49 -47.95 -46.82
C GLU A 95 -54.15 -48.26 -45.47
N LEU A 96 -54.63 -47.23 -44.78
CA LEU A 96 -55.42 -47.32 -43.55
C LEU A 96 -56.75 -46.62 -43.77
N GLU A 97 -57.84 -47.35 -43.59
CA GLU A 97 -59.17 -46.75 -43.53
C GLU A 97 -59.33 -45.88 -42.27
N ALA A 98 -60.37 -45.04 -42.24
CA ALA A 98 -60.64 -44.15 -41.12
C ALA A 98 -60.74 -44.93 -39.80
N GLY A 99 -59.88 -44.59 -38.83
CA GLY A 99 -59.80 -45.22 -37.52
C GLY A 99 -58.88 -46.44 -37.44
N GLU A 100 -58.38 -46.98 -38.55
CA GLU A 100 -57.44 -48.10 -38.55
C GLU A 100 -56.04 -47.67 -38.06
N GLU A 101 -55.35 -48.60 -37.40
CA GLU A 101 -53.99 -48.43 -36.93
C GLU A 101 -53.11 -49.63 -37.30
N ARG A 102 -51.82 -49.37 -37.44
CA ARG A 102 -50.81 -50.38 -37.73
C ARG A 102 -49.55 -50.10 -36.93
N GLN A 103 -48.96 -51.17 -36.40
CA GLN A 103 -47.77 -51.10 -35.58
C GLN A 103 -46.51 -51.50 -36.37
N PHE A 104 -45.42 -50.80 -36.10
CA PHE A 104 -44.11 -51.04 -36.70
C PHE A 104 -43.04 -51.07 -35.61
N GLY A 105 -42.11 -52.03 -35.71
CA GLY A 105 -40.92 -52.03 -34.87
C GLY A 105 -39.86 -51.11 -35.47
N VAL A 106 -39.55 -50.02 -34.77
CA VAL A 106 -38.41 -49.14 -35.03
C VAL A 106 -37.24 -49.67 -34.21
N VAL A 107 -36.18 -50.06 -34.90
CA VAL A 107 -34.95 -50.59 -34.32
C VAL A 107 -33.92 -49.48 -34.26
N TYR A 108 -33.28 -49.32 -33.12
CA TYR A 108 -32.09 -48.50 -32.92
C TYR A 108 -30.89 -49.41 -32.66
N ALA A 109 -29.85 -49.28 -33.48
CA ALA A 109 -28.60 -50.03 -33.42
C ALA A 109 -27.42 -49.05 -33.58
N PRO A 110 -26.89 -48.48 -32.48
CA PRO A 110 -25.83 -47.48 -32.56
C PRO A 110 -24.52 -48.04 -33.13
N VAL A 111 -23.83 -47.19 -33.88
CA VAL A 111 -22.47 -47.45 -34.37
C VAL A 111 -21.43 -46.77 -33.46
N THR A 112 -21.82 -45.65 -32.83
CA THR A 112 -21.01 -44.91 -31.85
C THR A 112 -21.78 -44.71 -30.54
N GLY A 113 -21.08 -44.49 -29.43
CA GLY A 113 -21.70 -44.28 -28.11
C GLY A 113 -22.22 -42.86 -27.87
N GLU A 114 -22.32 -42.03 -28.91
CA GLU A 114 -22.71 -40.62 -28.80
C GLU A 114 -24.24 -40.45 -28.75
N ALA A 115 -24.71 -39.43 -28.02
CA ALA A 115 -26.12 -39.06 -28.02
C ALA A 115 -26.49 -38.41 -29.36
N GLY A 116 -27.67 -38.72 -29.89
CA GLY A 116 -28.05 -38.35 -31.25
C GLY A 116 -29.54 -38.15 -31.48
N GLU A 117 -29.87 -37.53 -32.63
CA GLU A 117 -31.23 -37.34 -33.11
C GLU A 117 -31.40 -37.82 -34.56
N ALA A 118 -32.57 -38.39 -34.86
CA ALA A 118 -32.99 -38.75 -36.21
C ALA A 118 -34.45 -38.34 -36.44
N THR A 119 -34.82 -38.14 -37.72
CA THR A 119 -36.20 -37.87 -38.12
C THR A 119 -36.61 -38.80 -39.24
N LEU A 120 -37.78 -39.45 -39.08
CA LEU A 120 -38.41 -40.28 -40.10
C LEU A 120 -39.64 -39.57 -40.66
N ARG A 121 -39.64 -39.28 -41.97
CA ARG A 121 -40.77 -38.65 -42.66
C ARG A 121 -41.58 -39.67 -43.43
N PHE A 122 -42.89 -39.69 -43.23
CA PHE A 122 -43.85 -40.49 -44.00
C PHE A 122 -44.34 -39.71 -45.22
N GLU A 123 -44.35 -40.34 -46.40
CA GLU A 123 -44.76 -39.74 -47.68
C GLU A 123 -45.93 -40.52 -48.32
N GLY A 124 -46.86 -39.81 -48.94
CA GLY A 124 -48.09 -40.37 -49.53
C GLY A 124 -49.16 -39.29 -49.66
N ASN A 125 -50.42 -39.59 -49.33
CA ASN A 125 -51.52 -38.61 -49.32
C ASN A 125 -51.74 -37.93 -47.95
N VAL A 126 -50.69 -37.85 -47.13
CA VAL A 126 -50.69 -37.21 -45.81
C VAL A 126 -50.78 -35.68 -45.92
N PRO A 127 -51.50 -34.98 -45.01
CA PRO A 127 -51.49 -33.52 -44.99
C PRO A 127 -50.08 -32.96 -44.71
N ASP A 128 -49.62 -31.98 -45.50
CA ASP A 128 -48.31 -31.35 -45.32
C ASP A 128 -48.26 -30.57 -43.98
N GLY A 129 -47.42 -31.02 -43.04
CA GLY A 129 -47.26 -30.41 -41.71
C GLY A 129 -46.40 -31.26 -40.77
N ARG A 130 -46.16 -30.83 -39.52
CA ARG A 130 -45.30 -31.55 -38.54
C ARG A 130 -45.78 -32.98 -38.18
N GLY A 131 -47.02 -33.35 -38.52
CA GLY A 131 -47.63 -34.64 -38.19
C GLY A 131 -47.09 -35.84 -38.99
N ASN A 132 -46.42 -35.60 -40.13
CA ASN A 132 -45.81 -36.67 -40.93
C ASN A 132 -44.35 -36.98 -40.56
N LEU A 133 -43.83 -36.35 -39.50
CA LEU A 133 -42.46 -36.55 -39.00
C LEU A 133 -42.50 -37.28 -37.65
N LEU A 134 -41.83 -38.42 -37.55
CA LEU A 134 -41.44 -39.02 -36.27
C LEU A 134 -40.06 -38.50 -35.88
N ARG A 135 -39.94 -37.90 -34.70
CA ARG A 135 -38.65 -37.51 -34.10
C ARG A 135 -38.12 -38.63 -33.22
N LEU A 136 -36.84 -38.95 -33.33
CA LEU A 136 -36.16 -39.98 -32.56
C LEU A 136 -34.96 -39.37 -31.84
N THR A 137 -34.77 -39.70 -30.55
CA THR A 137 -33.61 -39.25 -29.75
C THR A 137 -32.99 -40.42 -29.00
N THR A 138 -31.68 -40.39 -28.75
CA THR A 138 -30.91 -41.46 -28.08
C THR A 138 -30.14 -40.94 -26.86
N GLY A 139 -29.90 -41.79 -25.87
CA GLY A 139 -29.03 -41.47 -24.73
C GLY A 139 -27.57 -41.89 -24.99
N GLY A 140 -26.60 -41.03 -24.69
CA GLY A 140 -25.17 -41.34 -24.83
C GLY A 140 -24.63 -42.33 -23.78
N ASP A 141 -23.53 -42.99 -24.11
CA ASP A 141 -22.77 -43.93 -23.28
C ASP A 141 -21.72 -43.17 -22.45
N SER A 142 -21.78 -43.28 -21.12
CA SER A 142 -20.93 -42.53 -20.18
C SER A 142 -20.36 -43.43 -19.08
N SER A 143 -19.04 -43.46 -18.93
CA SER A 143 -18.35 -44.01 -17.76
C SER A 143 -17.88 -42.85 -16.91
N ARG A 144 -18.38 -42.73 -15.67
CA ARG A 144 -18.05 -41.59 -14.80
C ARG A 144 -17.83 -42.05 -13.37
N ILE A 145 -16.63 -41.81 -12.85
CA ILE A 145 -16.27 -42.11 -11.47
C ILE A 145 -16.63 -40.92 -10.57
N GLN A 146 -17.15 -41.21 -9.38
CA GLN A 146 -17.35 -40.27 -8.28
C GLN A 146 -16.76 -40.87 -7.00
N VAL A 147 -16.19 -40.03 -6.16
CA VAL A 147 -15.68 -40.42 -4.83
C VAL A 147 -16.37 -39.55 -3.78
N GLN A 148 -16.78 -40.16 -2.67
CA GLN A 148 -17.41 -39.47 -1.55
C GLN A 148 -16.83 -39.93 -0.20
N PRO A 149 -16.38 -39.00 0.68
CA PRO A 149 -16.30 -37.55 0.47
C PRO A 149 -15.21 -37.14 -0.55
N ASN A 150 -15.36 -35.96 -1.17
CA ASN A 150 -14.38 -35.32 -2.04
C ASN A 150 -14.52 -33.78 -1.88
N PRO A 151 -13.57 -33.08 -1.23
CA PRO A 151 -12.31 -33.59 -0.67
C PRO A 151 -12.53 -34.52 0.54
N ILE A 152 -11.55 -35.37 0.82
CA ILE A 152 -11.50 -36.22 2.01
C ILE A 152 -10.91 -35.40 3.15
N ARG A 153 -11.71 -35.04 4.16
CA ARG A 153 -11.24 -34.30 5.34
C ARG A 153 -11.07 -35.23 6.53
N ILE A 154 -9.88 -35.23 7.12
CA ILE A 154 -9.53 -35.99 8.31
C ILE A 154 -9.30 -35.03 9.47
N VAL A 155 -10.18 -35.10 10.46
CA VAL A 155 -10.03 -34.38 11.73
C VAL A 155 -9.77 -35.41 12.81
N SER A 156 -8.58 -35.37 13.42
CA SER A 156 -8.30 -36.18 14.60
C SER A 156 -8.57 -35.35 15.87
N SER A 157 -8.88 -36.01 16.99
CA SER A 157 -9.20 -35.35 18.26
C SER A 157 -8.00 -35.18 19.18
N SER A 158 -6.92 -35.94 18.97
CA SER A 158 -5.75 -35.94 19.86
C SER A 158 -4.52 -36.61 19.23
N PHE A 159 -3.33 -36.29 19.76
CA PHE A 159 -2.08 -36.91 19.35
C PHE A 159 -2.06 -38.42 19.63
N GLY A 160 -1.59 -39.22 18.68
CA GLY A 160 -1.46 -40.68 18.84
C GLY A 160 -2.77 -41.48 18.81
N GLU A 161 -3.93 -40.83 18.65
CA GLU A 161 -5.23 -41.48 18.45
C GLU A 161 -5.45 -41.74 16.95
N ARG A 162 -5.86 -42.97 16.59
CA ARG A 162 -6.15 -43.33 15.20
C ARG A 162 -7.57 -42.89 14.82
N THR A 163 -7.68 -42.07 13.79
CA THR A 163 -8.94 -41.73 13.13
C THR A 163 -9.12 -42.59 11.88
N GLU A 164 -10.31 -43.13 11.68
CA GLU A 164 -10.66 -43.94 10.51
C GLU A 164 -11.73 -43.25 9.67
N ILE A 165 -11.54 -43.16 8.35
CA ILE A 165 -12.49 -42.58 7.41
C ILE A 165 -12.81 -43.56 6.30
N GLY A 166 -14.10 -43.79 6.09
CA GLY A 166 -14.62 -44.56 4.96
C GLY A 166 -14.82 -43.67 3.73
N VAL A 167 -14.21 -44.05 2.62
CA VAL A 167 -14.33 -43.42 1.31
C VAL A 167 -15.08 -44.36 0.38
N THR A 168 -16.13 -43.87 -0.26
CA THR A 168 -16.91 -44.64 -1.24
C THR A 168 -16.54 -44.20 -2.65
N VAL A 169 -16.18 -45.16 -3.50
CA VAL A 169 -15.97 -44.97 -4.92
C VAL A 169 -17.16 -45.54 -5.67
N GLU A 170 -17.77 -44.75 -6.56
CA GLU A 170 -18.99 -45.10 -7.29
C GLU A 170 -18.85 -44.81 -8.78
N ASN A 171 -19.35 -45.73 -9.60
CA ASN A 171 -19.65 -45.47 -11.00
C ASN A 171 -21.03 -44.83 -11.11
N ILE A 172 -21.09 -43.53 -11.35
CA ILE A 172 -22.34 -42.80 -11.60
C ILE A 172 -22.72 -42.76 -13.08
N GLY A 173 -21.91 -43.36 -13.94
CA GLY A 173 -22.17 -43.54 -15.37
C GLY A 173 -23.03 -44.76 -15.67
N ASN A 174 -23.49 -44.87 -16.91
CA ASN A 174 -24.26 -46.00 -17.43
C ASN A 174 -23.38 -47.06 -18.15
N ARG A 175 -22.06 -46.85 -18.20
CA ARG A 175 -21.05 -47.77 -18.74
C ARG A 175 -20.09 -48.26 -17.67
N ALA A 176 -19.69 -49.52 -17.72
CA ALA A 176 -18.63 -50.04 -16.87
C ALA A 176 -17.26 -49.39 -17.18
N PHE A 177 -16.40 -49.28 -16.18
CA PHE A 177 -14.99 -48.92 -16.33
C PHE A 177 -14.13 -49.69 -15.33
N GLU A 178 -12.82 -49.65 -15.52
CA GLU A 178 -11.85 -50.37 -14.70
C GLU A 178 -11.08 -49.41 -13.79
N VAL A 179 -10.81 -49.88 -12.56
CA VAL A 179 -9.83 -49.28 -11.64
C VAL A 179 -8.67 -50.26 -11.47
N THR A 180 -7.46 -49.82 -11.75
CA THR A 180 -6.27 -50.69 -11.82
C THR A 180 -5.35 -50.54 -10.62
N GLU A 181 -5.38 -49.40 -9.94
CA GLU A 181 -4.47 -49.09 -8.83
C GLU A 181 -5.07 -48.02 -7.92
N ILE A 182 -4.77 -48.14 -6.62
CA ILE A 182 -5.07 -47.14 -5.58
C ILE A 182 -3.72 -46.73 -4.99
N GLU A 183 -3.36 -45.45 -5.14
CA GLU A 183 -2.16 -44.85 -4.55
C GLU A 183 -2.59 -43.74 -3.59
N THR A 184 -1.78 -43.51 -2.54
CA THR A 184 -1.91 -42.32 -1.71
C THR A 184 -0.57 -41.59 -1.63
N PHE A 185 -0.62 -40.28 -1.65
CA PHE A 185 0.54 -39.42 -1.44
C PHE A 185 0.23 -38.45 -0.32
N VAL A 186 0.57 -38.81 0.91
CA VAL A 186 0.38 -37.97 2.10
C VAL A 186 1.74 -37.83 2.79
N PRO A 187 2.34 -36.64 2.84
CA PRO A 187 3.71 -36.44 3.33
C PRO A 187 3.78 -36.41 4.87
N THR A 188 3.21 -37.41 5.54
CA THR A 188 3.24 -37.56 7.00
C THR A 188 3.36 -39.01 7.44
N ALA A 189 4.03 -39.24 8.57
CA ALA A 189 4.06 -40.54 9.22
C ALA A 189 2.71 -40.83 9.89
N GLY A 190 2.29 -42.10 9.91
CA GLY A 190 1.05 -42.52 10.58
C GLY A 190 -0.22 -42.45 9.72
N PHE A 191 -0.12 -42.05 8.45
CA PHE A 191 -1.18 -42.25 7.46
C PHE A 191 -1.05 -43.63 6.79
N GLU A 192 -2.15 -44.38 6.70
CA GLU A 192 -2.19 -45.70 6.07
C GLU A 192 -3.55 -46.01 5.42
N ILE A 193 -3.55 -46.86 4.40
CA ILE A 193 -4.78 -47.49 3.90
C ILE A 193 -5.03 -48.72 4.75
N LEU A 194 -6.12 -48.72 5.52
CA LEU A 194 -6.50 -49.81 6.42
C LEU A 194 -7.18 -50.95 5.65
N GLU A 195 -8.10 -50.60 4.74
CA GLU A 195 -8.85 -51.56 3.92
C GLU A 195 -9.05 -51.01 2.51
N ALA A 196 -8.78 -51.83 1.49
CA ALA A 196 -9.04 -51.53 0.08
C ALA A 196 -9.18 -52.85 -0.71
N PRO A 197 -9.85 -52.87 -1.87
CA PRO A 197 -9.82 -54.03 -2.76
C PRO A 197 -8.40 -54.29 -3.27
N GLU A 198 -8.03 -55.57 -3.43
CA GLU A 198 -6.77 -55.95 -4.07
C GLU A 198 -6.86 -55.66 -5.57
N LEU A 199 -6.02 -54.75 -6.07
CA LEU A 199 -5.99 -54.32 -7.47
C LEU A 199 -4.60 -54.54 -8.06
N SER A 200 -4.54 -54.90 -9.33
CA SER A 200 -3.30 -54.85 -10.11
C SER A 200 -3.57 -54.65 -11.59
N LEU A 201 -2.55 -54.28 -12.35
CA LEU A 201 -2.63 -54.27 -13.82
C LEU A 201 -2.98 -55.63 -14.43
N ALA A 202 -2.73 -56.73 -13.70
CA ALA A 202 -3.09 -58.08 -14.15
C ALA A 202 -4.53 -58.47 -13.81
N GLU A 203 -5.11 -57.85 -12.78
CA GLU A 203 -6.47 -58.09 -12.27
C GLU A 203 -7.12 -56.75 -11.89
N PRO A 204 -7.60 -55.97 -12.87
CA PRO A 204 -8.32 -54.72 -12.61
C PRO A 204 -9.71 -54.99 -12.02
N LEU A 205 -10.21 -54.05 -11.21
CA LEU A 205 -11.59 -54.08 -10.71
C LEU A 205 -12.50 -53.36 -11.70
N GLU A 206 -13.40 -54.10 -12.33
CA GLU A 206 -14.47 -53.54 -13.16
C GLU A 206 -15.63 -53.04 -12.28
N LEU A 207 -15.93 -51.74 -12.36
CA LEU A 207 -17.09 -51.13 -11.74
C LEU A 207 -18.28 -51.16 -12.71
N ALA A 208 -19.32 -51.91 -12.35
CA ALA A 208 -20.55 -52.00 -13.13
C ALA A 208 -21.26 -50.63 -13.27
N PRO A 209 -22.15 -50.45 -14.27
CA PRO A 209 -22.96 -49.24 -14.40
C PRO A 209 -23.72 -48.87 -13.12
N GLY A 210 -23.87 -47.57 -12.88
CA GLY A 210 -24.50 -47.02 -11.68
C GLY A 210 -25.86 -47.62 -11.35
N GLY A 211 -26.08 -47.84 -10.05
CA GLY A 211 -27.31 -48.46 -9.53
C GLY A 211 -27.40 -49.97 -9.70
N ARG A 212 -26.35 -50.63 -10.19
CA ARG A 212 -26.24 -52.11 -10.23
C ARG A 212 -25.32 -52.64 -9.13
N ASP A 213 -25.47 -53.92 -8.81
CA ASP A 213 -24.53 -54.62 -7.94
C ASP A 213 -23.12 -54.58 -8.57
N GLY A 214 -22.12 -54.21 -7.77
CA GLY A 214 -20.74 -54.00 -8.25
C GLY A 214 -20.46 -52.62 -8.87
N SER A 215 -21.37 -51.65 -8.71
CA SER A 215 -21.14 -50.25 -9.14
C SER A 215 -20.39 -49.40 -8.11
N THR A 216 -20.13 -49.93 -6.92
CA THR A 216 -19.40 -49.24 -5.83
C THR A 216 -18.38 -50.14 -5.16
N PHE A 217 -17.35 -49.54 -4.57
CA PHE A 217 -16.48 -50.17 -3.57
C PHE A 217 -16.06 -49.13 -2.51
N SER A 218 -15.52 -49.60 -1.38
CA SER A 218 -15.08 -48.74 -0.28
C SER A 218 -13.58 -48.87 0.00
N ILE A 219 -12.99 -47.77 0.45
CA ILE A 219 -11.62 -47.68 0.94
C ILE A 219 -11.71 -47.14 2.38
N THR A 220 -11.01 -47.76 3.33
CA THR A 220 -10.89 -47.25 4.70
C THR A 220 -9.50 -46.69 4.89
N LEU A 221 -9.42 -45.39 5.18
CA LEU A 221 -8.18 -44.67 5.45
C LEU A 221 -8.00 -44.51 6.96
N GLY A 222 -6.76 -44.67 7.45
CA GLY A 222 -6.38 -44.48 8.84
C GLY A 222 -5.32 -43.38 8.97
N TYR A 223 -5.48 -42.51 9.96
CA TYR A 223 -4.46 -41.52 10.33
C TYR A 223 -4.23 -41.53 11.83
N THR A 224 -2.97 -41.69 12.25
CA THR A 224 -2.52 -41.57 13.64
C THR A 224 -1.52 -40.42 13.71
N PRO A 225 -1.89 -39.23 14.23
CA PRO A 225 -1.03 -38.06 14.22
C PRO A 225 0.26 -38.32 15.00
N ALA A 226 1.41 -38.14 14.33
CA ALA A 226 2.75 -38.26 14.89
C ALA A 226 3.44 -36.91 15.12
N ASP A 227 2.94 -35.83 14.49
CA ASP A 227 3.43 -34.44 14.57
C ASP A 227 2.27 -33.44 14.34
N VAL A 228 2.51 -32.16 14.63
CA VAL A 228 1.50 -31.09 14.59
C VAL A 228 1.64 -30.29 13.29
N VAL A 229 1.09 -30.81 12.20
CA VAL A 229 1.15 -30.15 10.88
C VAL A 229 -0.18 -30.33 10.17
N SER A 230 -0.70 -29.25 9.55
CA SER A 230 -1.73 -29.40 8.52
C SER A 230 -1.08 -30.09 7.32
N VAL A 231 -1.62 -31.22 6.91
CA VAL A 231 -1.05 -32.02 5.82
C VAL A 231 -2.09 -32.16 4.74
N GLN A 232 -1.77 -31.69 3.54
CA GLN A 232 -2.52 -32.05 2.35
C GLN A 232 -1.85 -33.23 1.65
N GLY A 233 -2.66 -34.13 1.12
CA GLY A 233 -2.23 -35.26 0.33
C GLY A 233 -3.24 -35.60 -0.75
N GLU A 234 -2.99 -36.69 -1.47
CA GLU A 234 -3.85 -37.12 -2.57
C GLU A 234 -4.20 -38.60 -2.41
N LEU A 235 -5.46 -38.94 -2.67
CA LEU A 235 -5.89 -40.29 -3.06
C LEU A 235 -5.96 -40.32 -4.59
N ILE A 236 -5.17 -41.20 -5.21
CA ILE A 236 -5.09 -41.34 -6.66
C ILE A 236 -5.68 -42.69 -7.05
N LEU A 237 -6.73 -42.66 -7.86
CA LEU A 237 -7.32 -43.84 -8.49
C LEU A 237 -6.88 -43.89 -9.95
N ARG A 238 -6.20 -44.96 -10.37
CA ARG A 238 -5.93 -45.19 -11.80
C ARG A 238 -7.15 -45.83 -12.45
N CYS A 239 -7.74 -45.17 -13.43
CA CYS A 239 -9.05 -45.54 -13.97
C CYS A 239 -9.21 -45.25 -15.46
N THR A 240 -10.14 -45.97 -16.08
CA THR A 240 -10.54 -45.82 -17.50
C THR A 240 -11.88 -45.08 -17.70
N ALA A 241 -12.42 -44.44 -16.65
CA ALA A 241 -13.62 -43.60 -16.78
C ALA A 241 -13.34 -42.34 -17.60
N GLN A 242 -14.35 -41.80 -18.28
CA GLN A 242 -14.20 -40.64 -19.17
C GLN A 242 -13.71 -39.37 -18.45
N ASN A 243 -13.98 -39.23 -17.16
CA ASN A 243 -13.54 -38.10 -16.34
C ASN A 243 -12.20 -38.34 -15.61
N CYS A 244 -11.48 -39.42 -15.93
CA CYS A 244 -10.10 -39.61 -15.48
C CYS A 244 -9.15 -38.84 -16.43
N VAL A 245 -8.36 -37.91 -15.90
CA VAL A 245 -7.37 -37.13 -16.68
C VAL A 245 -6.05 -37.88 -16.67
N SER A 246 -5.50 -38.20 -17.85
CA SER A 246 -4.27 -39.00 -17.96
C SER A 246 -4.34 -40.34 -17.19
N ASN A 247 -5.51 -41.00 -17.25
CA ASN A 247 -5.84 -42.24 -16.52
C ASN A 247 -5.81 -42.12 -14.99
N ARG A 248 -5.94 -40.92 -14.43
CA ARG A 248 -5.98 -40.67 -12.98
C ARG A 248 -7.25 -39.93 -12.59
N PHE A 249 -7.85 -40.34 -11.50
CA PHE A 249 -8.85 -39.57 -10.76
C PHE A 249 -8.25 -39.23 -9.39
N VAL A 250 -8.02 -37.94 -9.14
CA VAL A 250 -7.34 -37.46 -7.94
C VAL A 250 -8.38 -36.88 -6.99
N VAL A 251 -8.31 -37.29 -5.73
CA VAL A 251 -9.17 -36.80 -4.66
C VAL A 251 -8.27 -36.17 -3.60
N PRO A 252 -8.42 -34.88 -3.29
CA PRO A 252 -7.64 -34.23 -2.24
C PRO A 252 -7.94 -34.86 -0.88
N ILE A 253 -6.88 -35.07 -0.09
CA ILE A 253 -6.93 -35.41 1.33
C ILE A 253 -6.45 -34.20 2.10
N GLU A 254 -7.28 -33.71 3.01
CA GLU A 254 -6.96 -32.59 3.89
C GLU A 254 -6.95 -33.10 5.33
N ILE A 255 -5.79 -32.97 5.98
CA ILE A 255 -5.60 -33.25 7.40
C ILE A 255 -5.39 -31.91 8.09
N ASP A 256 -6.35 -31.50 8.92
CA ASP A 256 -6.27 -30.23 9.65
C ASP A 256 -5.23 -30.33 10.79
N SER A 257 -4.48 -29.24 11.06
CA SER A 257 -3.55 -29.20 12.18
C SER A 257 -4.28 -29.32 13.52
N LEU A 258 -3.64 -30.01 14.47
CA LEU A 258 -4.11 -30.14 15.85
C LEU A 258 -3.30 -29.25 16.80
N ALA A 259 -2.93 -28.05 16.34
CA ALA A 259 -2.16 -27.11 17.14
C ALA A 259 -3.05 -26.09 17.85
N GLY A 260 -2.62 -25.67 19.04
CA GLY A 260 -2.94 -24.34 19.51
C GLY A 260 -2.12 -23.31 18.73
N GLU A 261 -2.70 -22.15 18.44
CA GLU A 261 -2.08 -21.15 17.58
C GLU A 261 -2.21 -19.76 18.21
N ILE A 262 -1.11 -19.01 18.31
CA ILE A 262 -1.08 -17.70 18.95
C ILE A 262 -1.38 -16.59 17.94
N LEU A 263 -2.44 -15.84 18.23
CA LEU A 263 -2.61 -14.48 17.76
C LEU A 263 -2.33 -13.50 18.91
N ALA A 264 -1.41 -12.57 18.70
CA ALA A 264 -1.00 -11.57 19.67
C ALA A 264 -1.42 -10.18 19.18
N GLU A 265 -2.18 -9.44 19.99
CA GLU A 265 -2.68 -8.11 19.63
C GLU A 265 -2.57 -7.14 20.81
N PRO A 266 -1.97 -5.94 20.65
CA PRO A 266 -1.29 -5.44 19.45
C PRO A 266 0.12 -6.05 19.27
N ASP A 267 0.59 -6.12 18.02
CA ASP A 267 1.96 -6.49 17.65
C ASP A 267 2.52 -5.46 16.65
N PRO A 268 3.46 -4.58 17.06
CA PRO A 268 4.12 -4.49 18.36
C PRO A 268 3.27 -3.77 19.44
N VAL A 269 3.67 -3.91 20.72
CA VAL A 269 3.17 -3.08 21.83
C VAL A 269 4.01 -1.80 21.94
N GLN A 270 3.36 -0.63 21.93
CA GLN A 270 4.04 0.67 21.97
C GLN A 270 3.49 1.54 23.11
N PHE A 271 4.34 1.90 24.06
CA PHE A 271 4.01 2.82 25.16
C PHE A 271 4.05 4.30 24.75
N GLY A 272 4.71 4.62 23.63
CA GLY A 272 4.99 6.00 23.24
C GLY A 272 5.90 6.72 24.25
N ALA A 273 5.66 8.01 24.48
CA ALA A 273 6.44 8.83 25.41
C ALA A 273 5.85 8.80 26.84
N VAL A 274 6.56 8.18 27.79
CA VAL A 274 6.10 7.96 29.18
C VAL A 274 6.86 8.87 30.16
N PRO A 275 6.19 9.73 30.94
CA PRO A 275 6.86 10.62 31.89
C PRO A 275 7.65 9.85 32.97
N TYR A 276 8.78 10.44 33.40
CA TYR A 276 9.54 9.88 34.50
C TYR A 276 8.71 9.72 35.78
N ASP A 277 8.94 8.61 36.49
CA ASP A 277 8.27 8.25 37.75
C ASP A 277 6.72 8.13 37.65
N ALA A 278 6.17 8.10 36.44
CA ALA A 278 4.75 7.89 36.16
C ALA A 278 4.57 6.61 35.33
N PRO A 279 4.38 5.44 35.96
CA PRO A 279 4.24 4.17 35.25
C PRO A 279 3.02 4.20 34.32
N GLN A 280 3.20 3.78 33.07
CA GLN A 280 2.12 3.53 32.12
C GLN A 280 1.96 2.02 31.92
N GLN A 281 0.73 1.58 31.68
CA GLN A 281 0.42 0.18 31.41
C GLN A 281 -0.24 0.02 30.05
N GLU A 282 0.12 -1.05 29.35
CA GLU A 282 -0.48 -1.47 28.08
C GLU A 282 -0.87 -2.95 28.16
N THR A 283 -1.91 -3.33 27.43
CA THR A 283 -2.43 -4.70 27.42
C THR A 283 -2.09 -5.39 26.11
N LEU A 284 -1.45 -6.56 26.22
CA LEU A 284 -1.25 -7.52 25.13
C LEU A 284 -2.23 -8.68 25.30
N THR A 285 -3.07 -8.93 24.31
CA THR A 285 -3.99 -10.06 24.29
C THR A 285 -3.39 -11.20 23.49
N ILE A 286 -3.32 -12.39 24.09
CA ILE A 286 -2.93 -13.64 23.44
C ILE A 286 -4.18 -14.49 23.27
N THR A 287 -4.58 -14.73 22.03
CA THR A 287 -5.76 -15.54 21.67
C THR A 287 -5.31 -16.84 21.03
N ASN A 288 -5.89 -17.97 21.44
CA ASN A 288 -5.76 -19.22 20.71
C ASN A 288 -6.70 -19.21 19.52
N VAL A 289 -6.16 -19.04 18.31
CA VAL A 289 -6.93 -19.08 17.06
C VAL A 289 -6.87 -20.45 16.37
N GLY A 290 -6.16 -21.41 16.98
CA GLY A 290 -5.95 -22.76 16.47
C GLY A 290 -7.12 -23.70 16.75
N ALA A 291 -7.04 -24.92 16.20
CA ALA A 291 -8.11 -25.93 16.32
C ALA A 291 -7.97 -26.84 17.55
N ALA A 292 -6.84 -26.76 18.28
CA ALA A 292 -6.59 -27.53 19.50
C ALA A 292 -6.17 -26.66 20.69
N GLU A 293 -5.98 -27.27 21.85
CA GLU A 293 -5.52 -26.62 23.07
C GLU A 293 -4.11 -26.00 22.88
N LEU A 294 -3.99 -24.70 23.17
CA LEU A 294 -2.72 -23.98 23.20
C LEU A 294 -2.15 -24.05 24.62
N GLY A 295 -1.11 -24.86 24.77
CA GLY A 295 -0.27 -24.92 25.97
C GLY A 295 0.86 -23.90 25.88
N ILE A 296 0.75 -22.83 26.64
CA ILE A 296 1.84 -21.90 26.90
C ILE A 296 2.64 -22.43 28.08
N GLU A 297 3.92 -22.71 27.89
CA GLU A 297 4.81 -23.22 28.93
C GLU A 297 5.34 -22.10 29.82
N ASP A 298 5.73 -20.97 29.23
CA ASP A 298 6.30 -19.85 29.96
C ASP A 298 6.13 -18.52 29.22
N ILE A 299 6.11 -17.43 29.99
CA ILE A 299 5.96 -16.06 29.53
C ILE A 299 6.91 -15.15 30.32
N TRP A 300 7.81 -14.46 29.64
CA TRP A 300 8.70 -13.49 30.27
C TRP A 300 9.02 -12.30 29.36
N LEU A 301 9.63 -11.27 29.95
CA LEU A 301 10.10 -10.10 29.23
C LEU A 301 11.62 -10.19 28.99
N ARG A 302 12.04 -10.04 27.73
CA ARG A 302 13.46 -9.99 27.33
C ARG A 302 13.81 -8.57 26.90
N ASN A 303 14.70 -7.91 27.65
CA ASN A 303 15.19 -6.59 27.27
C ASN A 303 16.17 -6.67 26.10
N LEU A 304 16.06 -5.72 25.19
CA LEU A 304 16.97 -5.51 24.08
C LEU A 304 17.81 -4.26 24.36
N SER A 305 19.00 -4.20 23.78
CA SER A 305 19.82 -3.00 23.84
C SER A 305 19.37 -2.00 22.76
N PRO A 306 19.11 -0.72 23.12
CA PRO A 306 18.81 0.33 22.13
C PRO A 306 20.00 0.66 21.22
N ILE A 307 21.20 0.19 21.57
CA ILE A 307 22.41 0.30 20.75
C ILE A 307 22.79 -1.11 20.26
N PRO A 308 22.87 -1.35 18.94
CA PRO A 308 23.30 -2.63 18.40
C PRO A 308 24.64 -3.09 18.99
N GLY A 309 24.66 -4.28 19.61
CA GLY A 309 25.87 -4.89 20.18
C GLY A 309 26.26 -4.42 21.59
N ALA A 310 25.51 -3.51 22.21
CA ALA A 310 25.67 -3.18 23.63
C ALA A 310 24.90 -4.18 24.54
N PRO A 311 25.31 -4.36 25.80
CA PRO A 311 24.59 -5.21 26.74
C PRO A 311 23.18 -4.68 27.01
N ALA A 312 22.22 -5.60 27.20
CA ALA A 312 20.83 -5.26 27.51
C ALA A 312 20.75 -4.37 28.77
N THR A 313 19.95 -3.31 28.70
CA THR A 313 19.71 -2.40 29.83
C THR A 313 18.77 -3.05 30.88
N PRO A 314 18.88 -2.69 32.17
CA PRO A 314 17.94 -3.14 33.20
C PRO A 314 16.49 -2.75 32.90
N ALA A 315 15.55 -3.51 33.46
CA ALA A 315 14.14 -3.44 33.09
C ALA A 315 13.41 -2.27 33.76
N ASP A 316 13.27 -1.15 33.05
CA ASP A 316 12.24 -0.15 33.34
C ASP A 316 10.84 -0.63 32.98
N ALA A 317 10.73 -1.81 32.36
CA ALA A 317 9.49 -2.47 32.03
C ALA A 317 9.34 -3.82 32.75
N ARG A 318 8.10 -4.21 33.02
CA ARG A 318 7.77 -5.51 33.64
C ARG A 318 6.40 -6.02 33.21
N ILE A 319 6.19 -7.32 33.35
CA ILE A 319 4.84 -7.90 33.32
C ILE A 319 4.20 -7.65 34.68
N VAL A 320 3.02 -7.01 34.70
CA VAL A 320 2.24 -6.73 35.91
C VAL A 320 1.34 -7.91 36.27
N SER A 321 0.63 -8.42 35.28
CA SER A 321 -0.33 -9.52 35.46
C SER A 321 -0.52 -10.34 34.20
N ILE A 322 -0.95 -11.58 34.38
CA ILE A 322 -1.34 -12.51 33.31
C ILE A 322 -2.71 -13.09 33.68
N GLY A 323 -3.73 -12.85 32.86
CA GLY A 323 -5.10 -13.31 33.10
C GLY A 323 -5.74 -12.69 34.35
N GLY A 324 -5.35 -11.45 34.68
CA GLY A 324 -5.82 -10.73 35.87
C GLY A 324 -5.14 -11.10 37.19
N GLU A 325 -4.21 -12.06 37.20
CA GLU A 325 -3.39 -12.42 38.37
C GLU A 325 -2.02 -11.73 38.31
N GLU A 326 -1.55 -11.17 39.43
CA GLU A 326 -0.23 -10.53 39.56
C GLU A 326 0.91 -11.49 39.13
N TYR A 327 1.86 -11.03 38.32
CA TYR A 327 2.87 -11.87 37.65
C TYR A 327 3.63 -12.81 38.60
N ASP A 328 4.07 -12.31 39.77
CA ASP A 328 4.78 -13.10 40.78
C ASP A 328 3.97 -14.27 41.37
N ARG A 329 2.65 -14.26 41.18
CA ARG A 329 1.70 -15.27 41.67
C ARG A 329 0.99 -16.02 40.56
N ALA A 330 0.95 -15.45 39.36
CA ALA A 330 0.40 -16.07 38.18
C ALA A 330 1.27 -17.26 37.79
N ALA A 331 0.62 -18.35 37.37
CA ALA A 331 1.35 -19.37 36.62
C ALA A 331 1.67 -18.77 35.24
N SER A 332 2.95 -18.72 34.88
CA SER A 332 3.36 -18.32 33.53
C SER A 332 2.91 -19.36 32.49
N SER A 333 2.77 -20.62 32.90
CA SER A 333 2.13 -21.66 32.10
C SER A 333 0.61 -21.50 32.04
N ARG A 334 0.02 -21.60 30.85
CA ARG A 334 -1.43 -21.51 30.61
C ARG A 334 -1.87 -22.53 29.57
N SER A 335 -3.14 -22.90 29.63
CA SER A 335 -3.81 -23.73 28.63
C SER A 335 -5.02 -22.94 28.13
N LEU A 336 -5.12 -22.73 26.83
CA LEU A 336 -6.23 -22.01 26.20
C LEU A 336 -6.94 -22.94 25.22
N ASP A 337 -8.24 -23.14 25.40
CA ASP A 337 -9.06 -23.83 24.40
C ASP A 337 -9.17 -22.99 23.11
N PRO A 338 -9.52 -23.57 21.96
CA PRO A 338 -9.78 -22.83 20.74
C PRO A 338 -10.75 -21.64 20.94
N GLY A 339 -10.29 -20.44 20.61
CA GLY A 339 -11.02 -19.17 20.76
C GLY A 339 -10.86 -18.49 22.13
N ASP A 340 -10.25 -19.15 23.12
CA ASP A 340 -9.95 -18.52 24.41
C ASP A 340 -8.79 -17.53 24.29
N ALA A 341 -8.81 -16.51 25.15
CA ALA A 341 -7.79 -15.46 25.20
C ALA A 341 -7.32 -15.18 26.63
N VAL A 342 -6.07 -14.73 26.75
CA VAL A 342 -5.47 -14.25 28.00
C VAL A 342 -4.86 -12.87 27.80
N GLU A 343 -5.12 -11.97 28.74
CA GLU A 343 -4.53 -10.63 28.76
C GLU A 343 -3.22 -10.64 29.57
N ILE A 344 -2.18 -10.03 29.01
CA ILE A 344 -0.90 -9.76 29.64
C ILE A 344 -0.79 -8.24 29.80
N VAL A 345 -0.74 -7.76 31.04
CA VAL A 345 -0.59 -6.33 31.33
C VAL A 345 0.90 -6.03 31.51
N LEU A 346 1.45 -5.18 30.66
CA LEU A 346 2.82 -4.69 30.70
C LEU A 346 2.84 -3.32 31.36
N GLU A 347 3.89 -3.00 32.11
CA GLU A 347 4.14 -1.67 32.67
C GLU A 347 5.51 -1.17 32.24
N TYR A 348 5.60 0.11 31.87
CA TYR A 348 6.85 0.83 31.65
C TYR A 348 6.91 2.05 32.58
N ALA A 349 8.01 2.19 33.32
CA ALA A 349 8.17 3.16 34.40
C ALA A 349 9.61 3.77 34.40
N PRO A 350 9.94 4.68 33.46
CA PRO A 350 11.27 5.27 33.37
C PRO A 350 11.61 6.12 34.61
N ARG A 351 12.89 6.15 35.03
CA ARG A 351 13.34 6.89 36.22
C ARG A 351 14.49 7.86 35.93
N VAL A 352 14.41 9.08 36.47
CA VAL A 352 15.42 10.15 36.23
C VAL A 352 16.83 9.76 36.70
N ALA A 353 16.92 8.98 37.79
CA ALA A 353 18.17 8.60 38.43
C ALA A 353 18.94 7.50 37.66
N ASP A 354 18.29 6.83 36.70
CA ASP A 354 18.89 5.78 35.91
C ASP A 354 19.42 6.38 34.58
N PRO A 355 20.75 6.32 34.32
CA PRO A 355 21.31 6.74 33.04
C PRO A 355 20.73 5.98 31.86
N ASP A 356 20.35 4.72 32.05
CA ASP A 356 19.87 3.83 30.99
C ASP A 356 18.42 4.15 30.59
N SER A 357 17.58 4.61 31.53
CA SER A 357 16.21 5.09 31.23
C SER A 357 16.17 6.23 30.22
N ARG A 358 17.27 7.00 30.08
CA ARG A 358 17.37 8.11 29.10
C ARG A 358 17.36 7.62 27.65
N HIS A 359 17.70 6.34 27.44
CA HIS A 359 17.79 5.73 26.13
C HIS A 359 16.47 5.07 25.69
N GLY A 360 15.44 5.00 26.53
CA GLY A 360 14.16 4.37 26.18
C GLY A 360 14.13 2.84 26.30
N LEU A 361 12.93 2.27 26.18
CA LEU A 361 12.61 0.85 26.25
C LEU A 361 12.61 0.21 24.87
N GLN A 362 13.40 -0.85 24.72
CA GLN A 362 13.23 -1.86 23.67
C GLN A 362 13.26 -3.24 24.34
N ALA A 363 12.20 -4.03 24.18
CA ALA A 363 12.07 -5.35 24.77
C ALA A 363 11.20 -6.26 23.91
N GLU A 364 11.11 -7.52 24.28
CA GLU A 364 10.22 -8.52 23.67
C GLU A 364 9.49 -9.28 24.77
N VAL A 365 8.17 -9.45 24.64
CA VAL A 365 7.46 -10.50 25.37
C VAL A 365 7.78 -11.82 24.68
N VAL A 366 8.41 -12.73 25.40
CA VAL A 366 8.77 -14.06 24.91
C VAL A 366 7.75 -15.08 25.44
N LEU A 367 7.25 -15.91 24.52
CA LEU A 367 6.25 -16.94 24.74
C LEU A 367 6.85 -18.29 24.32
N ILE A 368 6.92 -19.25 25.23
CA ILE A 368 7.21 -20.65 24.89
C ILE A 368 5.88 -21.38 24.86
N SER A 369 5.55 -22.03 23.76
CA SER A 369 4.26 -22.70 23.60
C SER A 369 4.34 -23.87 22.63
N ASN A 370 3.28 -24.66 22.60
CA ASN A 370 3.08 -25.71 21.61
C ASN A 370 2.55 -25.17 20.26
N ASP A 371 2.57 -23.85 20.01
CA ASP A 371 2.30 -23.27 18.69
C ASP A 371 3.47 -23.60 17.74
N PRO A 372 3.26 -24.47 16.72
CA PRO A 372 4.32 -24.90 15.81
C PRO A 372 4.86 -23.76 14.93
N PHE A 373 4.11 -22.67 14.76
CA PHE A 373 4.49 -21.52 13.93
C PHE A 373 5.29 -20.46 14.69
N ARG A 374 5.41 -20.60 16.02
CA ARG A 374 6.18 -19.67 16.87
C ARG A 374 7.27 -20.39 17.66
N GLN A 375 7.88 -21.44 17.09
CA GLN A 375 8.93 -22.22 17.76
C GLN A 375 10.37 -21.79 17.39
N PRO A 376 11.35 -21.95 18.31
CA PRO A 376 11.17 -22.38 19.71
C PRO A 376 10.60 -21.27 20.61
N GLU A 377 10.67 -20.01 20.19
CA GLU A 377 10.20 -18.85 20.95
C GLU A 377 9.33 -17.93 20.09
N GLY A 378 8.11 -17.63 20.55
CA GLY A 378 7.26 -16.58 19.99
C GLY A 378 7.59 -15.25 20.65
N THR A 379 7.77 -14.19 19.87
CA THR A 379 8.10 -12.86 20.41
C THR A 379 7.09 -11.81 19.97
N VAL A 380 6.80 -10.87 20.87
CA VAL A 380 6.06 -9.63 20.55
C VAL A 380 6.93 -8.45 20.98
N PHE A 381 7.26 -7.55 20.05
CA PHE A 381 8.12 -6.41 20.36
C PHE A 381 7.41 -5.39 21.26
N VAL A 382 8.15 -4.80 22.18
CA VAL A 382 7.68 -3.80 23.16
C VAL A 382 8.60 -2.58 23.12
N GLY A 383 8.04 -1.40 22.83
CA GLY A 383 8.78 -0.14 22.71
C GLY A 383 8.23 0.99 23.59
N GLY A 384 9.08 1.91 24.01
CA GLY A 384 8.69 3.14 24.70
C GLY A 384 9.83 4.13 24.87
N SER A 385 9.54 5.42 25.01
CA SER A 385 10.53 6.48 25.24
C SER A 385 10.22 7.26 26.52
N PRO A 386 11.21 7.77 27.28
CA PRO A 386 10.94 8.63 28.43
C PRO A 386 10.47 10.01 27.97
N ALA A 387 9.42 10.53 28.61
CA ALA A 387 8.98 11.91 28.45
C ALA A 387 9.59 12.81 29.55
N SER A 388 10.12 13.98 29.17
CA SER A 388 10.81 14.89 30.10
C SER A 388 10.33 16.32 29.91
N PRO A 389 9.94 17.05 30.98
CA PRO A 389 9.69 18.49 30.90
C PRO A 389 11.02 19.24 30.82
N VAL A 390 11.01 20.39 30.13
CA VAL A 390 12.22 21.19 29.88
C VAL A 390 11.83 22.66 30.05
N LEU A 391 12.12 23.24 31.22
CA LEU A 391 11.86 24.65 31.51
C LEU A 391 12.85 25.55 30.76
N VAL A 392 12.31 26.54 30.08
CA VAL A 392 13.03 27.70 29.56
C VAL A 392 12.37 28.96 30.14
N ILE A 393 13.18 29.84 30.72
CA ILE A 393 12.73 31.14 31.24
C ILE A 393 13.22 32.23 30.28
N ASP A 394 12.30 33.03 29.75
CA ASP A 394 12.61 34.16 28.86
C ASP A 394 11.92 35.46 29.34
N PRO A 395 12.65 36.56 29.56
CA PRO A 395 14.11 36.66 29.58
C PRO A 395 14.70 36.11 30.90
N PRO A 396 16.00 35.73 30.91
CA PRO A 396 16.68 35.25 32.13
C PRO A 396 16.88 36.36 33.18
N ASP A 397 16.83 37.63 32.78
CA ASP A 397 16.83 38.81 33.63
C ASP A 397 15.93 39.91 33.04
N ILE A 398 15.41 40.80 33.90
CA ILE A 398 14.52 41.88 33.50
C ILE A 398 15.11 43.24 33.92
N ASP A 399 15.59 43.97 32.93
CA ASP A 399 15.94 45.39 33.06
C ASP A 399 14.82 46.31 32.53
N PHE A 400 14.32 47.15 33.42
CA PHE A 400 13.32 48.17 33.10
C PHE A 400 13.94 49.43 32.47
N GLY A 401 15.26 49.62 32.56
CA GLY A 401 15.96 50.79 32.04
C GLY A 401 15.54 52.07 32.77
N ILE A 402 15.52 53.19 32.03
CA ILE A 402 15.21 54.52 32.59
C ILE A 402 13.71 54.82 32.43
N ILE A 403 12.99 54.91 33.54
CA ILE A 403 11.54 55.15 33.57
C ILE A 403 11.23 56.54 34.12
N ALA A 404 10.40 57.33 33.42
CA ALA A 404 10.04 58.68 33.86
C ALA A 404 9.23 58.67 35.18
N ARG A 405 9.29 59.77 35.93
CA ARG A 405 8.63 59.89 37.25
C ARG A 405 7.12 59.71 37.16
N GLY A 406 6.55 58.96 38.10
CA GLY A 406 5.12 58.68 38.15
C GLY A 406 4.61 57.76 37.04
N ILE A 407 5.51 57.24 36.20
CA ILE A 407 5.18 56.26 35.17
C ILE A 407 5.44 54.85 35.73
N THR A 408 4.48 53.97 35.47
CA THR A 408 4.63 52.53 35.65
C THR A 408 5.10 51.93 34.35
N ALA A 409 6.20 51.19 34.39
CA ALA A 409 6.71 50.35 33.32
C ALA A 409 6.25 48.89 33.56
N ARG A 410 6.05 48.12 32.49
CA ARG A 410 5.68 46.69 32.56
C ARG A 410 6.64 45.87 31.73
N ARG A 411 6.87 44.61 32.05
CA ARG A 411 7.69 43.64 31.31
C ARG A 411 7.02 42.28 31.37
N SER A 412 7.20 41.47 30.34
CA SER A 412 6.72 40.09 30.33
C SER A 412 7.81 39.16 30.84
N LEU A 413 7.41 38.13 31.57
CA LEU A 413 8.24 37.01 31.99
C LEU A 413 7.54 35.73 31.55
N ARG A 414 8.21 34.96 30.69
CA ARG A 414 7.69 33.73 30.09
C ARG A 414 8.35 32.52 30.72
N PHE A 415 7.53 31.54 31.07
CA PHE A 415 7.95 30.19 31.43
C PHE A 415 7.47 29.27 30.32
N GLN A 416 8.38 28.63 29.59
CA GLN A 416 8.06 27.75 28.47
C GLN A 416 8.49 26.32 28.76
N ASN A 417 7.67 25.36 28.33
CA ASN A 417 8.00 23.96 28.36
C ASN A 417 8.38 23.47 26.95
N VAL A 418 9.68 23.32 26.68
CA VAL A 418 10.18 22.79 25.40
C VAL A 418 10.43 21.27 25.45
N GLY A 419 9.91 20.61 26.49
CA GLY A 419 10.04 19.19 26.73
C GLY A 419 8.84 18.40 26.20
N SER A 420 8.88 17.08 26.40
CA SER A 420 7.84 16.13 25.97
C SER A 420 6.85 15.73 27.08
N ALA A 421 7.00 16.22 28.31
CA ALA A 421 6.07 15.98 29.43
C ALA A 421 5.62 17.29 30.11
N GLU A 422 4.53 17.25 30.90
CA GLU A 422 4.01 18.42 31.64
C GLU A 422 5.06 18.99 32.60
N LEU A 423 5.34 20.29 32.47
CA LEU A 423 6.18 21.05 33.37
C LEU A 423 5.34 21.60 34.53
N VAL A 424 5.78 21.35 35.75
CA VAL A 424 5.16 21.83 36.99
C VAL A 424 6.17 22.71 37.73
N ILE A 425 5.73 23.93 38.04
CA ILE A 425 6.47 24.88 38.87
C ILE A 425 5.67 25.09 40.16
N ASN A 426 6.19 24.61 41.29
CA ASN A 426 5.45 24.69 42.54
C ASN A 426 5.31 26.11 43.08
N GLU A 427 6.34 26.94 42.98
CA GLU A 427 6.34 28.29 43.53
C GLU A 427 7.07 29.31 42.64
N ILE A 428 6.41 30.43 42.38
CA ILE A 428 6.96 31.64 41.74
C ILE A 428 6.72 32.82 42.69
N CYS A 429 7.79 33.29 43.33
CA CYS A 429 7.71 34.29 44.40
C CYS A 429 7.66 35.72 43.88
N SER A 430 6.75 36.53 44.43
CA SER A 430 6.66 37.95 44.10
C SER A 430 7.88 38.73 44.62
N PRO A 431 8.26 39.82 43.92
CA PRO A 431 9.31 40.74 44.37
C PRO A 431 9.02 41.32 45.77
N ARG A 432 10.08 41.68 46.51
CA ARG A 432 10.03 42.25 47.86
C ARG A 432 10.05 43.77 47.88
N VAL A 433 10.68 44.40 46.89
CA VAL A 433 10.76 45.85 46.74
C VAL A 433 9.42 46.36 46.23
N ALA A 434 8.77 47.25 47.00
CA ALA A 434 7.39 47.68 46.77
C ALA A 434 7.14 48.40 45.42
N GLN A 435 8.19 48.86 44.76
CA GLN A 435 8.12 49.44 43.42
C GLN A 435 7.97 48.38 42.33
N PHE A 436 8.39 47.13 42.59
CA PHE A 436 8.16 45.99 41.70
C PHE A 436 6.89 45.24 42.09
N SER A 437 6.16 44.75 41.10
CA SER A 437 5.04 43.83 41.31
C SER A 437 5.02 42.74 40.26
N LEU A 438 4.49 41.58 40.62
CA LEU A 438 4.29 40.44 39.73
C LEU A 438 2.79 40.14 39.67
N THR A 439 2.24 40.03 38.47
CA THR A 439 0.81 39.79 38.24
C THR A 439 0.62 38.76 37.14
N HIS A 440 -0.47 37.99 37.24
CA HIS A 440 -0.91 37.04 36.22
C HIS A 440 -2.34 37.39 35.78
N PRO A 441 -2.73 37.20 34.51
CA PRO A 441 -4.07 37.53 34.03
C PRO A 441 -5.19 36.71 34.70
N THR A 442 -4.91 35.46 35.08
CA THR A 442 -5.91 34.51 35.59
C THR A 442 -5.59 33.92 36.95
N LEU A 443 -4.32 33.97 37.38
CA LEU A 443 -3.88 33.37 38.65
C LEU A 443 -3.86 34.44 39.73
N THR A 444 -4.24 34.06 40.95
CA THR A 444 -4.23 34.98 42.10
C THR A 444 -3.05 34.65 43.01
N ALA A 445 -2.27 35.67 43.38
CA ALA A 445 -1.16 35.48 44.30
C ALA A 445 -1.66 35.13 45.72
N GLY A 446 -1.05 34.12 46.33
CA GLY A 446 -1.35 33.65 47.69
C GLY A 446 -0.10 33.63 48.57
N PRO A 447 -0.26 33.42 49.89
CA PRO A 447 0.88 33.16 50.77
C PRO A 447 1.56 31.84 50.37
N LEU A 448 2.88 31.87 50.16
CA LEU A 448 3.69 30.69 49.82
C LEU A 448 4.75 30.45 50.90
N GLN A 449 5.01 29.17 51.19
CA GLN A 449 5.77 28.77 52.38
C GLN A 449 7.28 28.86 52.15
N ASP A 450 7.75 28.55 50.94
CA ASP A 450 9.18 28.53 50.61
C ASP A 450 9.66 29.83 49.96
N CYS A 451 8.77 30.81 49.80
CA CYS A 451 9.17 32.13 49.34
C CYS A 451 10.08 32.85 50.35
N PRO A 452 11.29 33.28 49.93
CA PRO A 452 12.25 33.90 50.81
C PRO A 452 11.62 35.08 51.59
N GLY A 453 11.54 34.97 52.93
CA GLY A 453 11.01 36.03 53.80
C GLY A 453 9.50 35.96 54.08
N GLY A 454 8.81 34.87 53.70
CA GLY A 454 7.38 34.69 53.95
C GLY A 454 6.48 35.53 53.02
N GLY A 455 6.98 35.84 51.82
CA GLY A 455 6.27 36.60 50.80
C GLY A 455 5.15 35.79 50.11
N GLY A 456 4.29 36.49 49.37
CA GLY A 456 3.31 35.84 48.50
C GLY A 456 3.86 35.53 47.11
N GLY A 457 3.15 34.71 46.34
CA GLY A 457 3.51 34.35 44.97
C GLY A 457 2.46 33.49 44.29
N PHE A 458 2.84 32.80 43.23
CA PHE A 458 1.97 32.00 42.37
C PHE A 458 2.43 30.54 42.37
N GLY A 459 1.49 29.60 42.45
CA GLY A 459 1.82 28.18 42.43
C GLY A 459 0.70 27.27 42.96
N PRO A 460 0.65 26.00 42.52
CA PRO A 460 1.46 25.43 41.45
C PRO A 460 1.02 25.89 40.05
N VAL A 461 1.96 26.10 39.14
CA VAL A 461 1.74 26.41 37.71
C VAL A 461 2.06 25.17 36.87
N ARG A 462 1.20 24.82 35.92
CA ARG A 462 1.34 23.64 35.05
C ARG A 462 1.36 24.07 33.59
N ILE A 463 2.34 23.60 32.83
CA ILE A 463 2.60 24.00 31.45
C ILE A 463 2.76 22.74 30.60
N ALA A 464 1.84 22.51 29.66
CA ALA A 464 1.88 21.35 28.77
C ALA A 464 3.08 21.41 27.79
N PRO A 465 3.51 20.29 27.19
CA PRO A 465 4.55 20.29 26.15
C PRO A 465 4.29 21.31 25.04
N GLY A 466 5.28 22.13 24.71
CA GLY A 466 5.18 23.18 23.69
C GLY A 466 4.44 24.46 24.13
N GLU A 467 3.75 24.44 25.27
CA GLU A 467 3.01 25.59 25.81
C GLU A 467 3.90 26.50 26.66
N GLU A 468 3.35 27.67 26.99
CA GLU A 468 3.99 28.68 27.83
C GLU A 468 3.00 29.37 28.79
N GLU A 469 3.50 29.90 29.89
CA GLU A 469 2.75 30.75 30.82
C GLU A 469 3.42 32.12 30.96
N LEU A 470 2.60 33.18 30.95
CA LEU A 470 3.05 34.56 30.83
C LEU A 470 2.67 35.41 32.05
N PHE A 471 3.70 35.90 32.74
CA PHE A 471 3.58 36.82 33.87
C PHE A 471 3.91 38.25 33.45
N THR A 472 3.26 39.22 34.09
CA THR A 472 3.61 40.63 33.95
C THR A 472 4.33 41.11 35.20
N VAL A 473 5.56 41.59 35.01
CA VAL A 473 6.35 42.28 36.03
C VAL A 473 6.19 43.77 35.81
N SER A 474 5.80 44.52 36.84
CA SER A 474 5.67 45.98 36.75
C SER A 474 6.68 46.69 37.64
N PHE A 475 7.11 47.88 37.24
CA PHE A 475 7.92 48.80 38.04
C PHE A 475 7.30 50.20 38.02
N THR A 476 7.00 50.79 39.17
CA THR A 476 6.49 52.17 39.26
C THR A 476 7.54 53.10 39.85
N THR A 477 7.94 54.11 39.08
CA THR A 477 8.86 55.15 39.57
C THR A 477 8.12 56.12 40.50
N PRO A 478 8.56 56.32 41.76
CA PRO A 478 7.96 57.31 42.65
C PRO A 478 7.96 58.71 42.01
N SER A 479 6.88 59.48 42.23
CA SER A 479 6.73 60.82 41.64
C SER A 479 7.78 61.83 42.13
N ASP A 480 8.40 61.56 43.28
CA ASP A 480 9.47 62.34 43.92
C ASP A 480 10.87 61.72 43.78
N ALA A 481 11.02 60.64 42.99
CA ALA A 481 12.29 59.94 42.83
C ALA A 481 13.42 60.85 42.31
N ALA A 482 14.62 60.72 42.90
CA ALA A 482 15.82 61.41 42.41
C ALA A 482 16.19 60.89 41.00
N PHE A 483 16.69 61.79 40.14
CA PHE A 483 17.19 61.41 38.83
C PHE A 483 18.34 60.40 38.97
N ASN A 484 18.31 59.31 38.19
CA ASN A 484 19.24 58.18 38.24
C ASN A 484 19.20 57.33 39.54
N ALA A 485 18.13 57.39 40.33
CA ALA A 485 17.95 56.44 41.44
C ALA A 485 17.73 55.02 40.90
N GLY A 486 18.53 54.04 41.36
CA GLY A 486 18.47 52.64 40.95
C GLY A 486 17.69 51.74 41.92
N TYR A 487 16.98 50.74 41.39
CA TYR A 487 16.18 49.76 42.12
C TYR A 487 16.51 48.35 41.62
N ASN A 488 16.73 47.39 42.52
CA ASN A 488 17.04 46.01 42.16
C ASN A 488 16.28 45.02 43.05
N ASP A 489 15.86 43.89 42.51
CA ASP A 489 15.23 42.78 43.24
C ASP A 489 15.37 41.45 42.46
N LEU A 490 14.72 40.37 42.91
CA LEU A 490 14.64 39.10 42.16
C LEU A 490 13.27 38.43 42.31
N ILE A 491 12.89 37.66 41.28
CA ILE A 491 11.80 36.68 41.34
C ILE A 491 12.44 35.31 41.58
N TRP A 492 12.02 34.61 42.62
CA TRP A 492 12.53 33.28 42.98
C TRP A 492 11.58 32.19 42.50
N ILE A 493 12.11 31.12 41.91
CA ILE A 493 11.36 29.99 41.36
C ILE A 493 11.85 28.70 42.02
N SER A 494 10.93 27.89 42.53
CA SER A 494 11.28 26.65 43.22
C SER A 494 10.28 25.52 43.00
N GLY A 495 10.76 24.29 43.24
CA GLY A 495 9.99 23.07 43.06
C GLY A 495 9.59 22.84 41.60
N VAL A 496 10.56 22.95 40.69
CA VAL A 496 10.39 22.65 39.27
C VAL A 496 10.65 21.15 39.04
N ASN A 497 9.78 20.47 38.29
CA ASN A 497 9.95 19.05 37.94
C ASN A 497 10.85 18.82 36.70
N ASP A 498 11.58 19.83 36.25
CA ASP A 498 12.64 19.70 35.25
C ASP A 498 13.90 19.12 35.93
N PRO A 499 14.37 17.93 35.53
CA PRO A 499 15.50 17.27 36.18
C PRO A 499 16.83 18.03 36.05
N ARG A 500 16.91 19.02 35.16
CA ARG A 500 18.08 19.88 34.97
C ARG A 500 18.13 21.04 35.97
N VAL A 501 17.00 21.40 36.59
CA VAL A 501 16.87 22.53 37.51
C VAL A 501 17.03 22.04 38.95
N LEU A 502 18.28 22.00 39.45
CA LEU A 502 18.59 21.56 40.82
C LEU A 502 18.65 22.75 41.79
N GLY A 503 17.66 22.87 42.69
CA GLY A 503 17.70 23.83 43.81
C GLY A 503 16.99 25.18 43.57
N GLY A 504 16.27 25.31 42.45
CA GLY A 504 15.52 26.53 42.09
C GLY A 504 16.28 27.45 41.13
N GLU A 505 15.56 28.40 40.54
CA GLU A 505 16.06 29.41 39.60
C GLU A 505 15.66 30.82 40.08
N SER A 506 16.32 31.86 39.56
CA SER A 506 15.95 33.24 39.89
C SER A 506 16.08 34.18 38.71
N VAL A 507 15.13 35.12 38.59
CA VAL A 507 15.13 36.17 37.55
C VAL A 507 15.46 37.51 38.21
N PRO A 508 16.65 38.10 37.95
CA PRO A 508 17.00 39.42 38.47
C PRO A 508 16.14 40.53 37.88
N LEU A 509 15.79 41.52 38.70
CA LEU A 509 15.04 42.73 38.31
C LEU A 509 15.90 43.98 38.54
N THR A 510 15.97 44.89 37.57
CA THR A 510 16.68 46.18 37.70
C THR A 510 15.90 47.35 37.06
N ALA A 511 16.02 48.56 37.60
CA ALA A 511 15.37 49.77 37.07
C ALA A 511 16.07 51.07 37.51
N VAL A 512 15.93 52.15 36.73
CA VAL A 512 16.48 53.49 37.02
C VAL A 512 15.43 54.60 36.80
N ALA A 513 15.41 55.63 37.65
CA ALA A 513 14.49 56.77 37.52
C ALA A 513 14.98 57.86 36.52
N GLY A 514 14.10 58.28 35.60
CA GLY A 514 14.35 59.27 34.52
C GLY A 514 13.63 60.62 34.66
N THR A 515 13.72 61.46 33.62
CA THR A 515 13.15 62.83 33.56
C THR A 515 11.81 62.92 32.81
N GLU A 516 11.81 63.13 31.48
CA GLU A 516 10.61 63.36 30.65
C GLU A 516 10.15 62.10 29.90
N PRO A 517 8.84 61.91 29.68
CA PRO A 517 8.30 60.78 28.91
C PRO A 517 8.46 61.01 27.39
N VAL A 518 9.10 60.07 26.69
CA VAL A 518 9.22 60.02 25.22
C VAL A 518 8.73 58.66 24.71
N CYS A 519 7.88 58.64 23.68
CA CYS A 519 7.47 57.41 23.01
C CYS A 519 8.52 56.97 21.99
N GLU A 520 9.18 55.85 22.26
CA GLU A 520 9.98 55.10 21.30
C GLU A 520 9.51 53.65 21.34
N ILE A 521 9.38 53.00 20.18
CA ILE A 521 8.87 51.62 20.09
C ILE A 521 9.79 50.78 19.21
N THR A 522 10.02 49.55 19.63
CA THR A 522 10.84 48.57 18.93
C THR A 522 10.06 47.28 18.82
N PHE A 523 10.00 46.70 17.62
CA PHE A 523 9.39 45.40 17.41
C PHE A 523 10.46 44.33 17.58
N LEU A 524 10.13 43.24 18.27
CA LEU A 524 11.03 42.13 18.55
C LEU A 524 10.46 40.87 17.89
N PRO A 525 11.23 40.22 16.99
CA PRO A 525 12.58 40.59 16.53
C PRO A 525 12.63 41.87 15.67
N THR A 526 13.72 42.65 15.76
CA THR A 526 13.93 43.99 15.17
C THR A 526 14.01 44.08 13.65
N ALA A 527 13.81 42.98 12.92
CA ALA A 527 14.00 42.94 11.48
C ALA A 527 12.99 42.05 10.76
N THR A 528 13.00 40.76 11.07
CA THR A 528 12.18 39.77 10.37
C THR A 528 11.75 38.71 11.36
N HIS A 529 10.45 38.45 11.41
CA HIS A 529 9.90 37.32 12.14
C HIS A 529 9.78 36.13 11.18
N ASN A 530 10.46 35.04 11.50
CA ASN A 530 10.52 33.86 10.65
C ASN A 530 9.67 32.74 11.27
N PHE A 531 8.61 32.32 10.58
CA PHE A 531 7.76 31.18 10.96
C PHE A 531 8.47 29.84 10.76
N GLY A 532 9.71 29.84 10.27
CA GLY A 532 10.42 28.64 9.90
C GLY A 532 9.74 27.95 8.73
N GLN A 533 9.95 26.64 8.66
CA GLN A 533 9.32 25.81 7.65
C GLN A 533 8.05 25.17 8.21
N VAL A 534 6.95 25.27 7.46
CA VAL A 534 5.63 24.80 7.88
C VAL A 534 5.09 23.84 6.84
N ILE A 535 4.68 22.65 7.29
CA ILE A 535 4.15 21.61 6.42
C ILE A 535 2.90 22.14 5.71
N ARG A 536 2.79 21.96 4.39
CA ARG A 536 1.63 22.41 3.62
C ARG A 536 0.33 21.85 4.20
N GLY A 537 -0.69 22.71 4.32
CA GLY A 537 -1.97 22.36 4.92
C GLY A 537 -1.97 22.39 6.46
N THR A 538 -0.83 22.62 7.09
CA THR A 538 -0.72 22.91 8.54
C THR A 538 -0.57 24.41 8.79
N VAL A 539 -0.53 24.81 10.05
CA VAL A 539 -0.39 26.20 10.48
C VAL A 539 0.78 26.35 11.42
N ASN A 540 1.45 27.49 11.38
CA ASN A 540 2.32 27.92 12.46
C ASN A 540 1.86 29.29 12.94
N ASP A 541 1.59 29.36 14.24
CA ASP A 541 1.17 30.58 14.92
C ASP A 541 2.38 31.15 15.64
N ALA A 542 2.63 32.44 15.45
CA ALA A 542 3.78 33.09 16.03
C ALA A 542 3.50 34.56 16.26
N SER A 543 4.29 35.16 17.16
CA SER A 543 3.97 36.47 17.68
C SER A 543 5.14 37.44 17.58
N VAL A 544 4.84 38.69 17.23
CA VAL A 544 5.80 39.79 17.28
C VAL A 544 5.48 40.64 18.50
N ARG A 545 6.52 40.98 19.27
CA ARG A 545 6.36 41.82 20.47
C ARG A 545 6.71 43.25 20.13
N ALA A 546 5.74 44.16 20.26
CA ALA A 546 5.98 45.59 20.19
C ALA A 546 6.33 46.12 21.58
N ARG A 547 7.59 46.50 21.78
CA ARG A 547 8.14 46.99 23.06
C ARG A 547 8.35 48.49 23.03
N VAL A 548 7.81 49.19 24.01
CA VAL A 548 8.09 50.63 24.17
C VAL A 548 9.52 50.82 24.72
N THR A 549 10.51 51.18 23.91
CA THR A 549 11.89 51.39 24.41
C THR A 549 12.10 52.76 25.05
N GLY A 550 11.16 53.69 24.87
CA GLY A 550 11.25 55.05 25.38
C GLY A 550 10.91 55.18 26.87
N SER A 551 11.21 56.35 27.43
CA SER A 551 10.94 56.70 28.84
C SER A 551 9.47 57.05 29.14
N GLY A 552 8.62 57.15 28.11
CA GLY A 552 7.21 57.52 28.18
C GLY A 552 6.27 56.58 27.42
N PRO A 553 4.94 56.73 27.58
CA PRO A 553 3.98 55.82 26.98
C PRO A 553 3.77 56.02 25.47
N CYS A 554 3.31 55.00 24.75
CA CYS A 554 2.98 55.01 23.31
C CYS A 554 1.53 54.60 23.01
N ASN A 555 0.94 55.12 21.93
CA ASN A 555 -0.38 54.68 21.41
C ASN A 555 -0.20 53.97 20.06
N MET A 556 -0.69 52.74 19.93
CA MET A 556 -0.73 51.98 18.67
C MET A 556 -2.16 51.92 18.14
N MET A 557 -2.44 52.66 17.06
CA MET A 557 -3.81 52.95 16.63
C MET A 557 -4.39 51.90 15.68
N SER A 558 -3.55 51.33 14.81
CA SER A 558 -3.96 50.31 13.83
C SER A 558 -2.75 49.54 13.32
N GLY A 559 -3.01 48.37 12.73
CA GLY A 559 -2.02 47.49 12.12
C GLY A 559 -2.63 46.83 10.89
N ALA A 560 -1.87 46.73 9.81
CA ALA A 560 -2.32 46.10 8.57
C ALA A 560 -1.18 45.32 7.92
N ILE A 561 -1.46 44.09 7.49
CA ILE A 561 -0.59 43.35 6.57
C ILE A 561 -0.63 44.11 5.25
N GLN A 562 0.51 44.67 4.86
CA GLN A 562 0.68 45.41 3.62
C GLN A 562 0.94 44.41 2.50
N SER A 563 -0.10 44.13 1.72
CA SER A 563 0.00 43.37 0.48
C SER A 563 0.48 44.26 -0.69
N ASN A 564 1.59 45.00 -0.61
CA ASN A 564 1.85 46.06 -1.60
C ASN A 564 3.27 46.13 -2.16
N PHE A 565 3.41 46.05 -3.49
CA PHE A 565 4.26 46.96 -4.29
C PHE A 565 3.97 46.93 -5.81
N PHE A 566 3.42 45.82 -6.33
CA PHE A 566 3.00 45.67 -7.73
C PHE A 566 1.72 44.83 -7.75
N ASP A 567 0.55 45.42 -8.07
CA ASP A 567 -0.72 44.72 -8.38
C ASP A 567 -0.60 43.81 -9.64
N ILE A 568 0.58 43.28 -9.93
CA ILE A 568 0.93 42.57 -11.16
C ILE A 568 1.17 41.06 -10.88
N LEU A 569 1.33 40.63 -9.61
CA LEU A 569 1.51 39.22 -9.25
C LEU A 569 0.69 38.85 -7.98
N PRO A 570 -0.32 37.97 -8.08
CA PRO A 570 -1.01 37.40 -6.91
C PRO A 570 -0.05 36.51 -6.08
N GLY A 571 -0.18 36.48 -4.74
CA GLY A 571 0.50 35.51 -3.87
C GLY A 571 1.27 36.07 -2.64
N PHE A 572 1.65 37.34 -2.61
CA PHE A 572 2.42 37.90 -1.48
C PHE A 572 1.51 38.35 -0.33
N GLY A 573 1.39 37.53 0.71
CA GLY A 573 0.61 37.84 1.93
C GLY A 573 -0.61 36.95 2.16
N GLU A 574 -1.01 36.13 1.18
CA GLU A 574 -2.25 35.32 1.24
C GLU A 574 -2.21 34.24 2.33
N PHE A 575 -1.01 33.78 2.67
CA PHE A 575 -0.79 32.77 3.72
C PHE A 575 -0.67 33.37 5.12
N TYR A 576 -0.62 34.70 5.28
CA TYR A 576 -0.49 35.35 6.59
C TYR A 576 -1.82 35.93 7.07
N ARG A 577 -2.16 35.69 8.34
CA ARG A 577 -3.38 36.21 8.97
C ARG A 577 -3.10 36.72 10.37
N PHE A 578 -3.83 37.75 10.79
CA PHE A 578 -3.92 38.11 12.20
C PHE A 578 -4.77 37.08 12.95
N LEU A 579 -4.32 36.67 14.14
CA LEU A 579 -5.14 35.90 15.06
C LEU A 579 -5.88 36.82 16.04
N GLY A 580 -7.10 36.43 16.41
CA GLY A 580 -8.09 37.31 17.05
C GLY A 580 -7.68 37.90 18.41
N THR A 581 -7.98 39.20 18.56
CA THR A 581 -8.12 40.04 19.78
C THR A 581 -6.99 40.15 20.82
N ARG A 582 -5.86 39.48 20.66
CA ARG A 582 -4.63 39.81 21.41
C ARG A 582 -3.57 40.35 20.43
N PRO A 583 -3.42 41.68 20.36
CA PRO A 583 -4.08 42.75 21.09
C PRO A 583 -5.01 43.48 20.12
N GLY A 584 -6.32 43.40 20.35
CA GLY A 584 -7.31 44.15 19.57
C GLY A 584 -6.90 45.62 19.46
N LEU A 585 -6.33 45.99 18.31
CA LEU A 585 -5.95 47.36 18.02
C LEU A 585 -7.24 48.19 17.97
N PRO A 586 -7.25 49.39 18.58
CA PRO A 586 -6.11 50.17 19.09
C PRO A 586 -5.63 49.78 20.49
N GLN A 587 -4.33 49.92 20.75
CA GLN A 587 -3.70 49.88 22.08
C GLN A 587 -3.28 51.29 22.50
N VAL A 588 -3.81 51.81 23.60
CA VAL A 588 -3.61 53.21 24.04
C VAL A 588 -2.88 53.23 25.38
N GLY A 589 -1.83 54.04 25.48
CA GLY A 589 -1.10 54.27 26.71
C GLY A 589 -0.13 53.16 27.11
N LEU A 590 0.48 52.47 26.14
CA LEU A 590 1.50 51.45 26.36
C LEU A 590 2.66 52.03 27.15
N ALA A 591 2.84 51.57 28.37
CA ALA A 591 3.87 52.03 29.29
C ALA A 591 5.30 51.76 28.78
N PRO A 592 6.31 52.48 29.29
CA PRO A 592 7.72 52.19 29.06
C PRO A 592 8.08 50.71 29.27
N GLY A 593 8.59 50.13 28.20
CA GLY A 593 8.85 48.73 27.89
C GLY A 593 7.76 47.73 28.18
N GLU A 594 6.51 48.19 28.33
CA GLU A 594 5.36 47.33 28.10
C GLU A 594 5.51 46.72 26.70
N GLU A 595 5.33 45.41 26.66
CA GLU A 595 5.38 44.62 25.45
C GLU A 595 3.95 44.23 25.08
N VAL A 596 3.62 44.45 23.82
CA VAL A 596 2.35 44.07 23.25
C VAL A 596 2.63 42.95 22.27
N GLU A 597 2.18 41.75 22.60
CA GLU A 597 2.31 40.58 21.76
C GLU A 597 1.22 40.58 20.69
N ILE A 598 1.63 40.45 19.43
CA ILE A 598 0.77 40.50 18.27
C ILE A 598 0.89 39.17 17.54
N ASP A 599 -0.22 38.42 17.55
CA ASP A 599 -0.27 37.06 17.06
C ASP A 599 -0.61 37.00 15.57
N PHE A 600 0.16 36.19 14.87
CA PHE A 600 0.05 35.94 13.44
C PHE A 600 -0.01 34.45 13.18
N ARG A 601 -0.69 34.08 12.11
CA ARG A 601 -0.72 32.73 11.56
C ARG A 601 -0.10 32.73 10.18
N TYR A 602 0.79 31.77 9.93
CA TYR A 602 1.23 31.38 8.60
C TYR A 602 0.62 30.03 8.24
N GLU A 603 -0.12 29.97 7.14
CA GLU A 603 -0.86 28.79 6.66
C GLU A 603 -0.56 28.54 5.18
N PRO A 604 0.61 27.94 4.85
CA PRO A 604 0.94 27.63 3.46
C PRO A 604 0.08 26.48 2.95
N ARG A 605 -0.53 26.66 1.78
CA ARG A 605 -1.37 25.64 1.13
C ARG A 605 -0.76 25.06 -0.14
N VAL A 606 0.07 25.85 -0.80
CA VAL A 606 0.78 25.51 -2.04
C VAL A 606 2.23 25.98 -1.90
N ALA A 607 3.07 25.65 -2.87
CA ALA A 607 4.41 26.24 -2.98
C ALA A 607 4.31 27.77 -3.08
N SER A 608 5.39 28.47 -2.71
CA SER A 608 5.47 29.90 -3.00
C SER A 608 5.43 30.10 -4.53
N ALA A 609 5.03 31.29 -4.97
CA ALA A 609 5.03 31.64 -6.40
C ALA A 609 6.43 31.59 -7.06
N PHE A 610 7.50 31.40 -6.29
CA PHE A 610 8.89 31.32 -6.74
C PHE A 610 9.50 29.93 -6.50
N GLY A 611 8.67 28.91 -6.26
CA GLY A 611 9.09 27.53 -6.03
C GLY A 611 9.11 27.13 -4.55
N ASP A 612 9.53 25.89 -4.30
CA ASP A 612 9.42 25.24 -2.98
C ASP A 612 10.42 25.72 -1.95
N ASP A 613 11.59 26.17 -2.41
CA ASP A 613 12.67 26.67 -1.53
C ASP A 613 12.57 28.18 -1.30
N ALA A 614 11.64 28.83 -2.01
CA ALA A 614 11.41 30.24 -1.86
C ALA A 614 10.58 30.55 -0.61
N ARG A 615 10.93 31.68 0.00
CA ARG A 615 10.32 32.18 1.22
C ARG A 615 9.11 33.02 0.85
N ASP A 616 7.98 32.73 1.49
CA ASP A 616 6.88 33.67 1.52
C ASP A 616 7.28 34.85 2.39
N GLU A 617 7.05 36.06 1.90
CA GLU A 617 7.44 37.30 2.58
C GLU A 617 6.34 38.35 2.48
N THR A 618 6.12 39.09 3.57
CA THR A 618 5.23 40.25 3.58
C THR A 618 5.67 41.29 4.63
N LEU A 619 5.12 42.50 4.54
CA LEU A 619 5.34 43.57 5.52
C LEU A 619 4.06 43.85 6.29
N ILE A 620 4.18 44.22 7.56
CA ILE A 620 3.08 44.71 8.38
C ILE A 620 3.41 46.13 8.82
N GLY A 621 2.49 47.07 8.60
CA GLY A 621 2.62 48.45 9.07
C GLY A 621 1.74 48.74 10.27
N PHE A 622 2.32 49.35 11.31
CA PHE A 622 1.65 49.80 12.53
C PHE A 622 1.64 51.32 12.64
N ASN A 623 0.47 51.92 12.89
CA ASN A 623 0.34 53.35 13.14
C ASN A 623 0.57 53.66 14.63
N VAL A 624 1.66 54.36 14.96
CA VAL A 624 2.07 54.66 16.34
C VAL A 624 2.10 56.17 16.59
N GLN A 625 1.67 56.60 17.77
CA GLN A 625 1.62 58.01 18.20
C GLN A 625 2.21 58.20 19.60
N ASP A 626 2.89 59.33 19.81
CA ASP A 626 3.31 59.78 21.15
C ASP A 626 2.17 60.60 21.80
N PRO A 627 1.52 60.11 22.87
CA PRO A 627 0.44 60.84 23.55
C PRO A 627 0.89 62.16 24.19
N ASN A 628 2.19 62.34 24.45
CA ASN A 628 2.74 63.53 25.08
C ASN A 628 3.24 64.57 24.05
N ARG A 629 3.49 64.15 22.79
CA ARG A 629 4.06 65.00 21.73
C ARG A 629 3.20 65.13 20.46
N GLY A 630 2.06 64.46 20.37
CA GLY A 630 1.12 64.61 19.26
C GLY A 630 1.60 63.95 17.96
N ASN A 631 1.55 64.65 16.82
CA ASN A 631 1.88 64.13 15.48
C ASN A 631 3.40 64.09 15.17
N GLU A 632 4.28 64.30 16.17
CA GLU A 632 5.71 64.18 15.95
C GLU A 632 6.09 62.74 15.52
N ARG A 633 7.13 62.60 14.68
CA ARG A 633 7.56 61.29 14.19
C ARG A 633 8.04 60.42 15.35
N VAL A 634 7.37 59.29 15.59
CA VAL A 634 7.78 58.27 16.56
C VAL A 634 9.00 57.53 16.04
N GLN A 635 10.01 57.35 16.88
CA GLN A 635 11.20 56.57 16.52
C GLN A 635 10.88 55.08 16.63
N CYS A 636 10.85 54.40 15.48
CA CYS A 636 10.74 52.94 15.38
C CYS A 636 12.17 52.36 15.32
N GLY A 637 12.55 51.46 16.23
CA GLY A 637 13.90 50.87 16.31
C GLY A 637 14.37 50.00 15.13
N VAL A 638 13.72 50.07 13.96
CA VAL A 638 14.03 49.31 12.74
C VAL A 638 15.10 50.02 11.91
N GLN A 639 16.11 49.28 11.43
CA GLN A 639 17.10 49.79 10.46
C GLN A 639 16.38 50.33 9.20
N PRO A 640 16.87 51.41 8.56
CA PRO A 640 16.25 52.02 7.39
C PRO A 640 16.45 51.13 6.14
N GLY A 641 15.68 50.06 6.03
CA GLY A 641 15.66 49.16 4.87
C GLY A 641 14.32 49.09 4.13
N GLY A 642 13.25 49.71 4.65
CA GLY A 642 11.93 49.72 4.02
C GLY A 642 11.56 51.11 3.52
N PHE A 643 11.39 51.26 2.20
CA PHE A 643 10.94 52.50 1.57
C PHE A 643 9.49 52.84 2.00
N ALA A 644 9.33 53.73 2.98
CA ALA A 644 8.05 54.40 3.20
C ALA A 644 7.97 55.64 2.30
N ILE A 645 7.12 55.62 1.27
CA ILE A 645 6.71 56.84 0.55
C ILE A 645 5.48 57.39 1.29
N PRO A 646 5.55 58.55 1.97
CA PRO A 646 4.36 59.14 2.57
C PRO A 646 3.36 59.53 1.47
N LEU A 647 2.08 59.18 1.63
CA LEU A 647 1.03 59.80 0.83
C LEU A 647 1.02 61.31 1.11
N PRO A 648 0.85 62.18 0.09
CA PRO A 648 0.86 63.62 0.31
C PRO A 648 -0.24 64.05 1.30
N GLY A 649 0.15 64.64 2.44
CA GLY A 649 -0.77 65.23 3.41
C GLY A 649 -1.17 64.38 4.63
N GLN A 650 -0.50 63.25 4.89
CA GLN A 650 -0.69 62.43 6.09
C GLN A 650 0.67 62.15 6.77
N GLU A 651 1.02 62.93 7.80
CA GLU A 651 2.19 62.68 8.66
C GLU A 651 1.85 61.59 9.70
N GLN A 652 1.72 60.32 9.29
CA GLN A 652 1.56 59.18 10.19
C GLN A 652 2.90 58.47 10.40
N SER A 653 3.23 58.14 11.66
CA SER A 653 4.42 57.34 11.98
C SER A 653 4.09 55.87 11.83
N ILE A 654 4.41 55.30 10.66
CA ILE A 654 4.20 53.87 10.37
C ILE A 654 5.49 53.11 10.73
N CYS A 655 5.41 52.18 11.69
CA CYS A 655 6.47 51.24 11.99
C CYS A 655 6.22 49.90 11.25
N ASN A 656 7.21 49.40 10.52
CA ASN A 656 7.07 48.18 9.72
C ASN A 656 7.77 46.96 10.36
N VAL A 657 7.17 45.78 10.19
CA VAL A 657 7.75 44.48 10.54
C VAL A 657 7.69 43.55 9.33
N ARG A 658 8.79 42.84 9.02
CA ARG A 658 8.79 41.82 7.97
C ARG A 658 8.39 40.47 8.55
N LEU A 659 7.45 39.79 7.91
CA LEU A 659 7.14 38.39 8.15
C LEU A 659 7.74 37.54 7.03
N GLN A 660 8.25 36.38 7.41
CA GLN A 660 8.84 35.42 6.49
C GLN A 660 8.49 34.00 6.93
N GLY A 661 8.15 33.11 5.99
CA GLY A 661 7.92 31.68 6.25
C GLY A 661 8.26 30.88 5.01
N SER A 662 8.47 29.59 5.15
CA SER A 662 8.64 28.70 4.01
C SER A 662 7.66 27.54 4.11
N SER A 663 6.99 27.20 3.01
CA SER A 663 6.22 25.97 2.93
C SER A 663 7.16 24.77 2.87
N GLY A 664 6.79 23.67 3.52
CA GLY A 664 7.51 22.41 3.43
C GLY A 664 6.59 21.24 3.12
N VAL A 665 7.16 20.19 2.56
CA VAL A 665 6.51 18.89 2.38
C VAL A 665 7.25 17.91 3.29
N ALA A 666 6.54 17.27 4.21
CA ALA A 666 7.09 16.24 5.09
C ALA A 666 6.66 14.87 4.55
N GLU A 667 7.40 14.34 3.60
CA GLU A 667 7.04 13.10 2.89
C GLU A 667 7.92 11.94 3.35
N LEU A 668 7.28 10.81 3.64
CA LEU A 668 7.93 9.55 3.99
C LEU A 668 7.78 8.59 2.80
N ALA A 669 8.88 7.97 2.38
CA ALA A 669 8.87 6.90 1.40
C ALA A 669 9.60 5.68 1.96
N THR A 670 9.18 4.48 1.57
CA THR A 670 9.76 3.23 2.08
C THR A 670 10.37 2.39 0.96
N ILE A 671 11.49 1.74 1.25
CA ILE A 671 12.15 0.78 0.38
C ILE A 671 12.34 -0.54 1.15
N PRO A 672 11.75 -1.67 0.68
CA PRO A 672 10.85 -1.72 -0.46
C PRO A 672 9.51 -1.03 -0.17
N GLY A 673 8.84 -0.52 -1.21
CA GLY A 673 7.54 0.15 -1.09
C GLY A 673 6.38 -0.79 -0.79
N ARG A 674 6.60 -2.09 -1.00
CA ARG A 674 5.73 -3.22 -0.65
C ARG A 674 6.61 -4.37 -0.20
N PHE A 675 6.11 -5.25 0.65
CA PHE A 675 6.79 -6.49 0.99
C PHE A 675 5.99 -7.67 0.45
N ASP A 676 6.62 -8.52 -0.34
CA ASP A 676 6.05 -9.76 -0.83
C ASP A 676 6.97 -10.92 -0.44
N ALA A 677 6.49 -11.77 0.46
CA ALA A 677 7.22 -12.95 0.90
C ALA A 677 7.22 -14.08 -0.15
N GLY A 678 6.41 -13.97 -1.21
CA GLY A 678 6.19 -15.02 -2.19
C GLY A 678 5.64 -16.30 -1.55
N ASP A 679 5.98 -17.44 -2.15
CA ASP A 679 5.60 -18.77 -1.67
C ASP A 679 6.55 -19.27 -0.57
N VAL A 680 6.05 -19.33 0.66
CA VAL A 680 6.78 -19.85 1.82
C VAL A 680 6.23 -21.23 2.20
N THR A 681 7.12 -22.20 2.39
CA THR A 681 6.71 -23.57 2.76
C THR A 681 6.18 -23.59 4.19
N LEU A 682 5.10 -24.34 4.45
CA LEU A 682 4.56 -24.51 5.80
C LEU A 682 5.61 -25.05 6.77
N GLY A 683 5.63 -24.50 7.98
CA GLY A 683 6.65 -24.80 8.99
C GLY A 683 7.98 -24.03 8.80
N CYS A 684 8.08 -23.17 7.78
CA CYS A 684 9.23 -22.31 7.54
C CYS A 684 8.85 -20.84 7.69
N ASN A 685 9.83 -19.99 8.04
CA ASN A 685 9.70 -18.56 7.91
C ASN A 685 10.17 -18.07 6.53
N SER A 686 9.69 -16.90 6.12
CA SER A 686 10.36 -16.11 5.07
C SER A 686 11.73 -15.64 5.59
N GLN A 687 12.62 -15.24 4.66
CA GLN A 687 13.75 -14.41 5.04
C GLN A 687 13.22 -13.14 5.73
N THR A 688 13.85 -12.73 6.82
CA THR A 688 13.58 -11.42 7.43
C THR A 688 14.06 -10.33 6.49
N GLU A 689 13.17 -9.43 6.14
CA GLU A 689 13.42 -8.32 5.20
C GLU A 689 13.39 -6.99 5.93
N THR A 690 14.25 -6.06 5.51
CA THR A 690 14.36 -4.73 6.12
C THR A 690 13.60 -3.72 5.27
N ILE A 691 12.68 -2.99 5.88
CA ILE A 691 11.98 -1.85 5.29
C ILE A 691 12.66 -0.59 5.81
N THR A 692 13.24 0.18 4.90
CA THR A 692 13.89 1.45 5.19
C THR A 692 12.95 2.59 4.84
N ALA A 693 12.60 3.41 5.82
CA ALA A 693 11.75 4.59 5.65
C ALA A 693 12.61 5.87 5.57
N TYR A 694 12.48 6.61 4.49
CA TYR A 694 13.25 7.81 4.14
C TYR A 694 12.37 9.07 4.25
N SER A 695 12.92 10.13 4.85
CA SER A 695 12.35 11.48 4.70
C SER A 695 12.80 12.09 3.37
N ILE A 696 11.91 12.12 2.39
CA ILE A 696 12.19 12.59 1.02
C ILE A 696 11.67 14.01 0.73
N GLY A 697 10.95 14.57 1.70
CA GLY A 697 10.49 15.94 1.68
C GLY A 697 11.56 16.95 2.11
N ASN A 698 11.22 18.24 2.07
CA ASN A 698 12.10 19.30 2.57
C ASN A 698 11.77 19.73 4.00
N ALA A 699 10.72 19.19 4.63
CA ALA A 699 10.37 19.39 6.04
C ALA A 699 10.54 18.10 6.86
N PRO A 700 10.83 18.20 8.17
CA PRO A 700 11.02 17.02 9.02
C PRO A 700 9.73 16.19 9.14
N VAL A 701 9.88 14.87 9.19
CA VAL A 701 8.81 13.90 9.44
C VAL A 701 8.93 13.43 10.89
N VAL A 702 7.82 13.38 11.64
CA VAL A 702 7.79 12.73 12.96
C VAL A 702 6.93 11.47 12.87
N VAL A 703 7.54 10.31 13.08
CA VAL A 703 6.81 9.03 13.18
C VAL A 703 6.46 8.81 14.64
N GLU A 704 5.17 8.75 14.97
CA GLU A 704 4.66 8.59 16.33
C GLU A 704 4.34 7.13 16.66
N SER A 705 3.86 6.35 15.68
CA SER A 705 3.56 4.93 15.85
C SER A 705 3.80 4.13 14.56
N ILE A 706 4.12 2.84 14.72
CA ILE A 706 4.19 1.85 13.64
C ILE A 706 3.35 0.64 14.05
N SER A 707 2.40 0.21 13.22
CA SER A 707 1.48 -0.90 13.51
C SER A 707 1.23 -1.80 12.31
N LEU A 708 0.92 -3.07 12.57
CA LEU A 708 0.34 -3.99 11.61
C LEU A 708 -1.19 -3.83 11.58
N GLU A 709 -1.77 -3.53 10.42
CA GLU A 709 -3.22 -3.38 10.25
C GLU A 709 -3.79 -4.48 9.35
N GLY A 710 -4.81 -5.19 9.84
CA GLY A 710 -5.48 -6.26 9.07
C GLY A 710 -4.64 -7.53 8.90
N CYS A 711 -3.58 -7.70 9.68
CA CYS A 711 -2.77 -8.92 9.69
C CYS A 711 -3.37 -9.95 10.67
N ASP A 712 -3.24 -11.24 10.35
CA ASP A 712 -3.71 -12.38 11.16
C ASP A 712 -2.60 -13.04 11.98
N GLY A 713 -1.54 -12.28 12.28
CA GLY A 713 -0.38 -12.75 13.04
C GLY A 713 0.61 -13.59 12.24
N ARG A 714 0.43 -13.77 10.92
CA ARG A 714 1.44 -14.36 10.01
C ARG A 714 2.59 -13.42 9.69
N PHE A 715 2.36 -12.11 9.76
CA PHE A 715 3.40 -11.09 9.67
C PHE A 715 3.83 -10.65 11.05
N GLN A 716 5.14 -10.49 11.24
CA GLN A 716 5.74 -10.02 12.49
C GLN A 716 6.71 -8.89 12.19
N LEU A 717 6.70 -7.87 13.05
CA LEU A 717 7.66 -6.76 13.00
C LEU A 717 8.77 -6.97 14.03
N ALA A 718 9.99 -6.60 13.65
CA ALA A 718 11.16 -6.57 14.52
C ALA A 718 11.98 -5.31 14.28
N GLY A 719 12.92 -5.01 15.18
CA GLY A 719 13.84 -3.88 15.01
C GLY A 719 13.17 -2.51 14.97
N VAL A 720 11.97 -2.37 15.53
CA VAL A 720 11.25 -1.08 15.53
C VAL A 720 12.01 -0.06 16.38
N PRO A 721 12.38 1.11 15.83
CA PRO A 721 13.13 2.13 16.57
C PRO A 721 12.27 2.75 17.68
N LEU A 722 12.91 3.48 18.60
CA LEU A 722 12.20 4.22 19.64
C LEU A 722 11.32 5.31 19.04
N LEU A 723 10.05 5.33 19.43
CA LEU A 723 9.05 6.30 18.98
C LEU A 723 8.56 7.19 20.14
N PRO A 724 8.14 8.45 19.87
CA PRO A 724 8.12 9.12 18.57
C PRO A 724 9.54 9.44 18.07
N ARG A 725 9.74 9.39 16.75
CA ARG A 725 11.03 9.63 16.10
C ARG A 725 10.92 10.68 15.00
N GLN A 726 11.69 11.77 15.16
CA GLN A 726 11.88 12.76 14.11
C GLN A 726 12.95 12.27 13.11
N LEU A 727 12.65 12.44 11.83
CA LEU A 727 13.55 12.35 10.69
C LEU A 727 13.64 13.74 10.06
N ASP A 728 14.80 14.37 10.17
CA ASP A 728 15.09 15.56 9.36
C ASP A 728 15.16 15.18 7.87
N PRO A 729 15.01 16.12 6.93
CA PRO A 729 15.14 15.84 5.50
C PRO A 729 16.38 14.98 5.20
N GLN A 730 16.22 13.96 4.36
CA GLN A 730 17.25 12.98 3.98
C GLN A 730 17.67 11.97 5.07
N GLN A 731 17.11 12.04 6.29
CA GLN A 731 17.31 10.98 7.27
C GLN A 731 16.42 9.77 7.00
N GLN A 732 16.86 8.61 7.50
CA GLN A 732 16.14 7.35 7.39
C GLN A 732 16.00 6.64 8.74
N MET A 733 15.07 5.68 8.78
CA MET A 733 14.96 4.67 9.83
C MET A 733 14.67 3.30 9.21
N GLU A 734 14.91 2.24 9.97
CA GLU A 734 14.72 0.86 9.51
C GLU A 734 13.78 0.12 10.45
N ILE A 735 12.96 -0.76 9.89
CA ILE A 735 12.22 -1.81 10.60
C ILE A 735 12.40 -3.13 9.84
N GLN A 736 12.14 -4.25 10.51
CA GLN A 736 12.23 -5.57 9.90
C GLN A 736 10.86 -6.25 9.88
N VAL A 737 10.58 -7.00 8.83
CA VAL A 737 9.35 -7.78 8.66
C VAL A 737 9.68 -9.23 8.31
N ARG A 738 8.85 -10.15 8.78
CA ARG A 738 8.94 -11.59 8.46
C ARG A 738 7.54 -12.16 8.29
N TYR A 739 7.37 -13.08 7.34
CA TYR A 739 6.13 -13.82 7.10
C TYR A 739 6.28 -15.30 7.51
N THR A 740 5.28 -15.83 8.20
CA THR A 740 5.21 -17.24 8.64
C THR A 740 3.84 -17.81 8.27
N PRO A 741 3.73 -18.61 7.20
CA PRO A 741 2.46 -19.18 6.78
C PRO A 741 1.98 -20.26 7.77
N ARG A 742 0.68 -20.25 8.03
CA ARG A 742 0.03 -21.16 9.01
C ARG A 742 -0.76 -22.28 8.34
N GLN A 743 -1.23 -22.03 7.14
CA GLN A 743 -1.96 -22.97 6.30
C GLN A 743 -1.55 -22.73 4.84
N PRO A 744 -1.67 -23.74 3.97
CA PRO A 744 -1.52 -23.47 2.56
C PRO A 744 -2.67 -22.55 2.15
N ASP A 745 -2.35 -21.48 1.44
CA ASP A 745 -3.41 -20.68 0.84
C ASP A 745 -3.90 -21.44 -0.41
N ASP A 746 -5.22 -21.57 -0.59
CA ASP A 746 -5.83 -22.20 -1.79
C ASP A 746 -5.24 -21.55 -3.06
N ASP A 747 -4.97 -22.32 -4.13
CA ASP A 747 -4.34 -21.82 -5.37
C ASP A 747 -4.95 -20.46 -5.81
N GLY A 748 -4.25 -19.36 -5.53
CA GLY A 748 -4.63 -17.98 -5.87
C GLY A 748 -5.09 -17.08 -4.71
N VAL A 749 -5.32 -17.60 -3.51
CA VAL A 749 -5.56 -16.78 -2.31
C VAL A 749 -4.20 -16.36 -1.76
N THR A 750 -4.01 -15.08 -1.48
CA THR A 750 -2.78 -14.60 -0.82
C THR A 750 -3.14 -13.78 0.41
N THR A 751 -2.41 -14.01 1.49
CA THR A 751 -2.49 -13.16 2.67
C THR A 751 -2.02 -11.78 2.32
N SER A 752 -2.87 -10.78 2.54
CA SER A 752 -2.47 -9.39 2.42
C SER A 752 -2.82 -8.63 3.69
N CYS A 753 -1.91 -7.76 4.11
CA CYS A 753 -2.17 -6.78 5.15
C CYS A 753 -1.26 -5.57 4.94
N ARG A 754 -1.07 -4.71 5.95
CA ARG A 754 -0.25 -3.51 5.80
C ARG A 754 0.48 -3.11 7.07
N ILE A 755 1.63 -2.46 6.89
CA ILE A 755 2.29 -1.66 7.93
C ILE A 755 1.81 -0.22 7.79
N ALA A 756 1.37 0.39 8.90
CA ALA A 756 1.04 1.80 8.97
C ALA A 756 2.06 2.56 9.81
N PHE A 757 2.70 3.56 9.20
CA PHE A 757 3.46 4.59 9.89
C PHE A 757 2.53 5.78 10.10
N THR A 758 2.34 6.24 11.34
CA THR A 758 1.45 7.37 11.67
C THR A 758 2.24 8.45 12.39
N GLY A 759 1.96 9.72 12.10
CA GLY A 759 2.56 10.86 12.82
C GLY A 759 2.48 12.18 12.05
N GLN A 760 3.43 13.09 12.31
CA GLN A 760 3.50 14.40 11.67
C GLN A 760 4.20 14.29 10.31
N MET A 761 3.41 14.05 9.27
CA MET A 761 3.83 13.99 7.87
C MET A 761 2.69 14.48 6.97
N THR A 762 3.00 14.79 5.71
CA THR A 762 2.00 15.09 4.68
C THR A 762 1.02 13.92 4.60
N GLY A 763 -0.27 14.17 4.85
CA GLY A 763 -1.31 13.12 4.91
C GLY A 763 -1.43 12.37 6.25
N GLY A 764 -0.51 12.58 7.19
CA GLY A 764 -0.55 12.04 8.56
C GLY A 764 -0.23 10.55 8.72
N ARG A 765 -0.13 9.80 7.62
CA ARG A 765 0.23 8.38 7.61
C ARG A 765 0.89 7.94 6.30
N HIS A 766 1.73 6.91 6.38
CA HIS A 766 2.33 6.20 5.25
C HIS A 766 2.08 4.69 5.36
N ILE A 767 1.86 4.01 4.22
CA ILE A 767 1.43 2.61 4.19
C ILE A 767 2.38 1.76 3.36
N VAL A 768 2.72 0.58 3.90
CA VAL A 768 3.47 -0.45 3.19
C VAL A 768 2.61 -1.71 3.09
N PRO A 769 2.11 -2.06 1.89
CA PRO A 769 1.39 -3.30 1.66
C PRO A 769 2.28 -4.51 1.92
N LEU A 770 1.74 -5.51 2.59
CA LEU A 770 2.38 -6.80 2.87
C LEU A 770 1.61 -7.90 2.14
N ARG A 771 2.32 -8.83 1.50
CA ARG A 771 1.77 -10.01 0.82
C ARG A 771 2.62 -11.24 1.13
N GLY A 772 2.00 -12.42 1.23
CA GLY A 772 2.69 -13.69 1.38
C GLY A 772 1.76 -14.88 1.22
N THR A 773 2.25 -15.94 0.57
CA THR A 773 1.49 -17.15 0.25
C THR A 773 2.09 -18.36 0.98
N GLY A 774 1.28 -19.13 1.69
CA GLY A 774 1.67 -20.43 2.26
C GLY A 774 1.56 -21.56 1.24
N THR A 775 2.56 -22.43 1.14
CA THR A 775 2.55 -23.61 0.26
C THR A 775 3.04 -24.88 0.95
N THR A 776 2.50 -26.04 0.57
CA THR A 776 3.00 -27.36 1.03
C THR A 776 4.17 -27.86 0.18
N ARG A 777 4.41 -27.25 -1.00
CA ARG A 777 5.47 -27.65 -1.92
C ARG A 777 6.81 -27.08 -1.45
N SER A 778 7.75 -27.92 -1.06
CA SER A 778 9.15 -27.51 -0.83
C SER A 778 9.95 -27.51 -2.13
N ARG A 779 9.73 -28.52 -2.97
CA ARG A 779 10.38 -28.66 -4.28
C ARG A 779 9.84 -27.65 -5.29
N GLN A 780 10.74 -26.92 -5.93
CA GLN A 780 10.47 -25.92 -6.95
C GLN A 780 11.19 -26.30 -8.25
N VAL A 781 10.53 -26.04 -9.39
CA VAL A 781 11.12 -26.19 -10.72
C VAL A 781 10.85 -24.91 -11.50
N ASP A 782 11.90 -24.12 -11.68
CA ASP A 782 11.85 -22.93 -12.51
C ASP A 782 12.26 -23.25 -13.93
N ARG A 783 11.51 -22.73 -14.91
CA ARG A 783 11.76 -22.92 -16.34
C ARG A 783 12.12 -21.59 -16.94
N PHE A 784 13.27 -21.55 -17.61
CA PHE A 784 13.77 -20.36 -18.28
C PHE A 784 14.00 -20.65 -19.76
N THR A 785 13.87 -19.61 -20.58
CA THR A 785 14.22 -19.65 -21.99
C THR A 785 15.39 -18.71 -22.22
N GLN A 786 16.46 -19.20 -22.83
CA GLN A 786 17.58 -18.35 -23.22
C GLN A 786 17.19 -17.51 -24.43
N ASN A 787 16.98 -16.21 -24.25
CA ASN A 787 16.74 -15.28 -25.35
C ASN A 787 18.07 -14.81 -26.01
N SER A 788 18.02 -14.38 -27.28
CA SER A 788 19.19 -13.84 -28.01
C SER A 788 19.70 -12.53 -27.41
N GLY A 789 18.79 -11.79 -26.77
CA GLY A 789 19.04 -10.60 -25.99
C GLY A 789 18.13 -10.60 -24.76
N GLN A 790 18.45 -9.79 -23.76
CA GLN A 790 17.61 -9.61 -22.59
C GLN A 790 16.27 -8.95 -22.97
N ASP A 791 15.18 -9.34 -22.32
CA ASP A 791 13.93 -8.56 -22.36
C ASP A 791 14.19 -7.21 -21.66
N VAL A 792 13.73 -6.09 -22.21
CA VAL A 792 14.09 -4.75 -21.70
C VAL A 792 12.86 -3.85 -21.56
N ASP A 793 12.69 -3.22 -20.41
CA ASP A 793 11.75 -2.13 -20.20
C ASP A 793 12.55 -0.82 -20.12
N ILE A 794 12.20 0.15 -20.97
CA ILE A 794 12.96 1.40 -21.12
C ILE A 794 12.06 2.56 -20.74
N LEU A 795 12.39 3.22 -19.64
CA LEU A 795 11.73 4.46 -19.24
C LEU A 795 12.57 5.65 -19.71
N MET A 796 12.03 6.45 -20.62
CA MET A 796 12.67 7.69 -21.04
C MET A 796 12.07 8.86 -20.26
N VAL A 797 12.93 9.62 -19.59
CA VAL A 797 12.55 10.83 -18.88
C VAL A 797 13.07 12.01 -19.68
N VAL A 798 12.17 12.73 -20.33
CA VAL A 798 12.52 13.79 -21.28
C VAL A 798 12.14 15.14 -20.69
N ASP A 799 13.12 16.01 -20.56
CA ASP A 799 12.90 17.37 -20.09
C ASP A 799 12.00 18.16 -21.04
N ASN A 800 10.96 18.77 -20.46
CA ASN A 800 9.96 19.57 -21.15
C ASN A 800 10.10 21.08 -20.89
N SER A 801 11.26 21.53 -20.40
CA SER A 801 11.60 22.94 -20.26
C SER A 801 11.63 23.68 -21.62
N GLY A 802 11.57 25.01 -21.58
CA GLY A 802 11.50 25.86 -22.77
C GLY A 802 12.71 25.77 -23.71
N SER A 803 13.89 25.46 -23.18
CA SER A 803 15.16 25.34 -23.92
C SER A 803 15.26 24.04 -24.74
N MET A 804 14.51 23.01 -24.35
CA MET A 804 14.60 21.66 -24.90
C MET A 804 14.06 21.50 -26.32
N GLY A 805 13.43 22.53 -26.91
CA GLY A 805 12.73 22.40 -28.20
C GLY A 805 13.63 21.90 -29.35
N ASN A 806 14.84 22.44 -29.50
CA ASN A 806 15.78 21.97 -30.53
C ASN A 806 16.41 20.62 -30.15
N LEU A 807 16.67 20.40 -28.86
CA LEU A 807 17.29 19.20 -28.33
C LEU A 807 16.37 17.98 -28.44
N GLN A 808 15.07 18.09 -28.11
CA GLN A 808 14.09 17.03 -28.32
C GLN A 808 13.97 16.66 -29.81
N ASN A 809 14.06 17.65 -30.72
CA ASN A 809 14.07 17.38 -32.16
C ASN A 809 15.33 16.60 -32.60
N SER A 810 16.50 16.92 -32.02
CA SER A 810 17.75 16.17 -32.21
C SER A 810 17.62 14.74 -31.67
N PHE A 811 17.08 14.59 -30.46
CA PHE A 811 16.84 13.30 -29.81
C PHE A 811 15.94 12.41 -30.65
N ARG A 812 14.81 12.93 -31.13
CA ARG A 812 13.88 12.25 -32.05
C ARG A 812 14.57 11.72 -33.32
N GLN A 813 15.53 12.46 -33.88
CA GLN A 813 16.24 12.02 -35.08
C GLN A 813 17.24 10.91 -34.78
N ARG A 814 17.91 10.97 -33.62
CA ARG A 814 19.01 10.09 -33.25
C ARG A 814 18.56 8.80 -32.56
N ILE A 815 17.40 8.79 -31.91
CA ILE A 815 16.85 7.59 -31.24
C ILE A 815 16.64 6.41 -32.21
N GLN A 816 16.58 6.65 -33.53
CA GLN A 816 16.56 5.57 -34.51
C GLN A 816 17.79 4.64 -34.43
N SER A 817 18.96 5.17 -34.05
CA SER A 817 20.18 4.35 -33.86
C SER A 817 20.01 3.34 -32.73
N PHE A 818 19.50 3.79 -31.58
CA PHE A 818 19.12 2.95 -30.44
C PHE A 818 18.12 1.86 -30.84
N VAL A 819 17.02 2.24 -31.49
CA VAL A 819 15.97 1.29 -31.90
C VAL A 819 16.48 0.29 -32.94
N SER A 820 17.39 0.70 -33.83
CA SER A 820 17.96 -0.20 -34.83
C SER A 820 18.89 -1.26 -34.22
N ARG A 821 19.49 -1.00 -33.04
CA ARG A 821 20.26 -2.00 -32.29
C ARG A 821 19.35 -3.06 -31.67
N ALA A 822 18.18 -2.69 -31.15
CA ALA A 822 17.20 -3.64 -30.61
C ALA A 822 16.78 -4.72 -31.63
N GLU A 823 16.67 -4.36 -32.91
CA GLU A 823 16.35 -5.31 -33.99
C GLU A 823 17.50 -6.30 -34.28
N VAL A 824 18.75 -5.92 -34.06
CA VAL A 824 19.90 -6.81 -34.24
C VAL A 824 19.90 -7.92 -33.20
N PHE A 825 19.49 -7.61 -31.98
CA PHE A 825 19.41 -8.56 -30.87
C PHE A 825 18.08 -9.34 -30.80
N SER A 826 17.14 -9.08 -31.71
CA SER A 826 15.77 -9.66 -31.70
C SER A 826 15.08 -9.56 -30.34
N SER A 827 15.40 -8.53 -29.56
CA SER A 827 15.01 -8.39 -28.15
C SER A 827 13.56 -7.93 -28.00
N ASN A 828 12.85 -8.48 -27.02
CA ASN A 828 11.50 -8.08 -26.66
C ASN A 828 11.53 -6.87 -25.70
N PHE A 829 11.16 -5.68 -26.20
CA PHE A 829 11.24 -4.44 -25.43
C PHE A 829 9.88 -3.80 -25.14
N GLN A 830 9.84 -2.99 -24.08
CA GLN A 830 8.80 -2.01 -23.81
C GLN A 830 9.42 -0.62 -23.67
N VAL A 831 8.80 0.40 -24.25
CA VAL A 831 9.22 1.80 -24.09
C VAL A 831 8.07 2.62 -23.50
N GLY A 832 8.36 3.29 -22.38
CA GLY A 832 7.52 4.28 -21.75
C GLY A 832 8.25 5.62 -21.71
N VAL A 833 7.51 6.73 -21.79
CA VAL A 833 8.07 8.09 -21.77
C VAL A 833 7.34 8.92 -20.74
N VAL A 834 8.07 9.66 -19.91
CA VAL A 834 7.56 10.68 -18.97
C VAL A 834 8.36 11.97 -19.11
N THR A 835 7.91 13.07 -18.50
CA THR A 835 8.66 14.34 -18.47
C THR A 835 9.39 14.54 -17.15
N THR A 836 10.13 15.64 -17.01
CA THR A 836 10.74 16.06 -15.72
C THR A 836 9.75 16.77 -14.79
N GLN A 837 8.53 17.07 -15.25
CA GLN A 837 7.52 17.81 -14.50
C GLN A 837 6.80 16.93 -13.47
N THR A 838 6.86 17.33 -12.20
CA THR A 838 6.20 16.61 -11.08
C THR A 838 4.97 17.32 -10.51
N GLU A 839 4.61 18.49 -11.03
CA GLU A 839 3.51 19.31 -10.53
C GLU A 839 2.61 19.78 -11.68
N GLY A 840 1.30 19.85 -11.43
CA GLY A 840 0.30 20.25 -12.43
C GLY A 840 0.08 19.24 -13.55
N THR A 841 -0.97 19.45 -14.35
CA THR A 841 -1.26 18.58 -15.50
C THR A 841 -0.30 18.88 -16.64
N ILE A 842 0.28 17.84 -17.24
CA ILE A 842 1.20 17.94 -18.37
C ILE A 842 0.38 18.18 -19.65
N PRO A 843 0.47 19.36 -20.30
CA PRO A 843 -0.14 19.62 -21.60
C PRO A 843 0.75 19.05 -22.71
N HIS A 844 0.19 18.33 -23.67
CA HIS A 844 0.97 17.80 -24.78
C HIS A 844 0.26 18.03 -26.12
N ASP A 845 0.99 18.60 -27.09
CA ASP A 845 0.47 18.97 -28.41
C ASP A 845 0.18 17.79 -29.36
N ASN A 846 0.71 16.57 -29.10
CA ASN A 846 0.68 15.44 -30.04
C ASN A 846 -0.28 14.30 -29.63
N PHE A 847 -0.87 14.34 -28.43
CA PHE A 847 -1.79 13.30 -27.94
C PHE A 847 -3.06 13.94 -27.36
N SER A 848 -4.20 13.28 -27.54
CA SER A 848 -5.47 13.78 -26.99
C SER A 848 -5.58 13.48 -25.50
N GLY A 849 -5.26 14.44 -24.64
CA GLY A 849 -5.49 14.35 -23.20
C GLY A 849 -4.53 15.19 -22.37
N ARG A 850 -4.93 15.49 -21.13
CA ARG A 850 -4.00 15.93 -20.08
C ARG A 850 -3.51 14.69 -19.34
N ARG A 851 -2.25 14.68 -18.93
CA ARG A 851 -1.64 13.60 -18.14
C ARG A 851 -1.24 14.14 -16.77
N GLU A 852 -1.37 13.30 -15.74
CA GLU A 852 -0.83 13.60 -14.42
C GLU A 852 0.67 13.28 -14.39
N PRO A 853 1.44 13.91 -13.48
CA PRO A 853 2.85 13.60 -13.32
C PRO A 853 3.14 12.10 -13.11
N GLY A 854 4.16 11.59 -13.80
CA GLY A 854 4.54 10.18 -13.77
C GLY A 854 3.69 9.25 -14.66
N GLU A 855 2.55 9.69 -15.20
CA GLU A 855 1.79 8.87 -16.16
C GLU A 855 2.54 8.74 -17.49
N LEU A 856 2.62 7.52 -18.03
CA LEU A 856 3.26 7.29 -19.33
C LEU A 856 2.56 8.08 -20.44
N LEU A 857 3.36 8.78 -21.24
CA LEU A 857 2.94 9.55 -22.39
C LEU A 857 2.77 8.66 -23.63
N GLY A 858 1.95 9.13 -24.56
CA GLY A 858 1.73 8.47 -25.84
C GLY A 858 0.39 7.74 -25.97
N ASP A 859 0.11 7.31 -27.20
CA ASP A 859 -0.98 6.41 -27.56
C ASP A 859 -0.48 5.44 -28.67
N PRO A 860 -0.09 4.19 -28.32
CA PRO A 860 -0.24 3.58 -26.99
C PRO A 860 0.77 4.13 -25.97
N ARG A 861 0.41 4.04 -24.69
CA ARG A 861 1.26 4.42 -23.53
C ARG A 861 2.53 3.57 -23.38
N ILE A 862 2.45 2.28 -23.74
CA ILE A 862 3.56 1.33 -23.78
C ILE A 862 3.77 0.97 -25.25
N ILE A 863 4.98 1.21 -25.75
CA ILE A 863 5.35 0.89 -27.12
C ILE A 863 6.20 -0.39 -27.14
N THR A 864 5.78 -1.38 -27.93
CA THR A 864 6.43 -2.69 -28.05
C THR A 864 6.80 -2.98 -29.52
N PRO A 865 7.62 -4.00 -29.81
CA PRO A 865 7.86 -4.45 -31.19
C PRO A 865 6.58 -4.80 -31.97
N GLN A 866 5.50 -5.15 -31.27
CA GLN A 866 4.20 -5.50 -31.86
C GLN A 866 3.34 -4.25 -32.13
N THR A 867 3.69 -3.08 -31.59
CA THR A 867 2.98 -1.83 -31.87
C THR A 867 3.11 -1.47 -33.36
N PRO A 868 2.01 -1.18 -34.07
CA PRO A 868 2.08 -0.76 -35.47
C PRO A 868 2.93 0.51 -35.63
N ASN A 869 3.93 0.44 -36.52
CA ASN A 869 4.89 1.54 -36.75
C ASN A 869 5.60 2.02 -35.46
N TYR A 870 5.93 1.09 -34.55
CA TYR A 870 6.53 1.40 -33.24
C TYR A 870 7.72 2.38 -33.31
N ARG A 871 8.56 2.31 -34.35
CA ARG A 871 9.68 3.26 -34.57
C ARG A 871 9.21 4.71 -34.63
N THR A 872 8.19 4.97 -35.45
CA THR A 872 7.59 6.30 -35.60
C THR A 872 6.86 6.71 -34.33
N GLN A 873 6.23 5.76 -33.63
CA GLN A 873 5.58 6.03 -32.34
C GLN A 873 6.60 6.50 -31.30
N ILE A 874 7.71 5.78 -31.10
CA ILE A 874 8.79 6.18 -30.18
C ILE A 874 9.28 7.59 -30.53
N GLN A 875 9.54 7.85 -31.81
CA GLN A 875 9.98 9.16 -32.28
C GLN A 875 9.00 10.29 -31.97
N ASN A 876 7.70 10.01 -32.02
CA ASN A 876 6.68 11.01 -31.73
C ASN A 876 6.49 11.21 -30.23
N THR A 877 6.58 10.15 -29.43
CA THR A 877 6.36 10.21 -27.98
C THR A 877 7.50 10.91 -27.25
N VAL A 878 8.76 10.75 -27.69
CA VAL A 878 9.90 11.49 -27.08
C VAL A 878 9.88 12.99 -27.37
N LEU A 879 9.03 13.45 -28.29
CA LEU A 879 8.77 14.88 -28.50
C LEU A 879 7.68 15.34 -27.54
N VAL A 880 8.00 15.33 -26.24
CA VAL A 880 7.06 15.57 -25.13
C VAL A 880 6.45 16.99 -25.14
N GLY A 881 7.05 17.88 -25.93
CA GLY A 881 6.67 19.29 -25.99
C GLY A 881 7.50 20.13 -25.02
N VAL A 882 7.39 21.44 -25.14
CA VAL A 882 8.05 22.39 -24.25
C VAL A 882 7.02 23.25 -23.54
N SER A 883 7.25 23.54 -22.27
CA SER A 883 6.44 24.41 -21.46
C SER A 883 7.33 25.51 -20.85
N ASN A 884 6.79 26.71 -20.76
CA ASN A 884 7.40 27.83 -20.02
C ASN A 884 6.59 28.11 -18.75
N SER A 885 5.88 27.11 -18.25
CA SER A 885 5.06 27.26 -17.05
C SER A 885 5.95 27.17 -15.81
N PRO A 886 5.56 27.78 -14.68
CA PRO A 886 6.32 27.65 -13.44
C PRO A 886 6.53 26.21 -13.00
N GLU A 887 5.58 25.32 -13.33
CA GLU A 887 5.62 23.89 -12.98
C GLU A 887 6.63 23.10 -13.84
N SER A 888 6.95 23.57 -15.04
CA SER A 888 7.95 22.97 -15.93
C SER A 888 9.31 23.68 -15.87
N ALA A 889 9.51 24.51 -14.85
CA ALA A 889 10.77 25.22 -14.56
C ALA A 889 11.51 24.60 -13.36
N ILE A 890 11.01 23.46 -12.88
CA ILE A 890 11.61 22.66 -11.81
C ILE A 890 11.75 21.23 -12.33
N GLU A 891 12.96 20.89 -12.78
CA GLU A 891 13.27 19.68 -13.53
C GLU A 891 13.58 18.54 -12.57
N ARG A 892 12.57 17.69 -12.32
CA ARG A 892 12.63 16.60 -11.36
C ARG A 892 12.52 15.24 -12.05
N GLY A 893 13.51 14.93 -12.87
CA GLY A 893 13.60 13.68 -13.59
C GLY A 893 13.60 12.46 -12.67
N PHE A 894 14.31 12.48 -11.54
CA PHE A 894 14.35 11.36 -10.61
C PHE A 894 13.00 11.11 -9.95
N GLU A 895 12.35 12.17 -9.48
CA GLU A 895 11.04 12.07 -8.86
C GLU A 895 9.96 11.67 -9.87
N SER A 896 10.01 12.19 -11.09
CA SER A 896 9.08 11.77 -12.15
C SER A 896 9.25 10.30 -12.51
N ALA A 897 10.48 9.82 -12.64
CA ALA A 897 10.75 8.39 -12.81
C ALA A 897 10.27 7.57 -11.61
N ARG A 898 10.45 8.07 -10.39
CA ARG A 898 9.97 7.41 -9.17
C ARG A 898 8.45 7.26 -9.19
N LEU A 899 7.72 8.35 -9.46
CA LEU A 899 6.26 8.34 -9.57
C LEU A 899 5.80 7.35 -10.64
N ALA A 900 6.44 7.35 -11.81
CA ALA A 900 6.10 6.44 -12.90
C ALA A 900 6.27 4.96 -12.54
N LEU A 901 7.18 4.66 -11.60
CA LEU A 901 7.62 3.33 -11.20
C LEU A 901 7.17 2.95 -9.78
N SER A 902 6.33 3.76 -9.13
CA SER A 902 5.80 3.49 -7.79
C SER A 902 4.29 3.25 -7.82
N ASP A 903 3.78 2.65 -6.75
CA ASP A 903 2.34 2.60 -6.50
C ASP A 903 1.78 4.04 -6.36
N PRO A 904 0.56 4.32 -6.88
CA PRO A 904 -0.32 3.38 -7.58
C PRO A 904 -0.03 3.23 -9.06
N LEU A 905 0.75 4.12 -9.69
CA LEU A 905 0.86 4.21 -11.15
C LEU A 905 1.38 2.94 -11.81
N ILE A 906 2.41 2.30 -11.27
CA ILE A 906 3.01 1.11 -11.89
C ILE A 906 2.24 -0.19 -11.63
N THR A 907 1.41 -0.21 -10.60
CA THR A 907 0.81 -1.43 -10.05
C THR A 907 -0.13 -2.09 -11.06
N ASP A 908 0.04 -3.38 -11.27
CA ASP A 908 -0.89 -4.24 -12.02
C ASP A 908 -1.47 -5.25 -11.03
N LEU A 909 -2.79 -5.23 -10.84
CA LEU A 909 -3.45 -6.08 -9.84
C LEU A 909 -3.79 -7.48 -10.39
N ASP A 910 -3.59 -7.71 -11.70
CA ASP A 910 -4.00 -8.94 -12.40
C ASP A 910 -5.49 -9.29 -12.20
N GLU A 911 -6.31 -8.25 -12.00
CA GLU A 911 -7.76 -8.35 -11.82
C GLU A 911 -8.52 -7.74 -13.01
N ASP A 912 -9.73 -8.23 -13.24
CA ASP A 912 -10.65 -7.63 -14.20
C ASP A 912 -11.12 -6.25 -13.73
N CYS A 913 -11.42 -5.36 -14.68
CA CYS A 913 -11.87 -4.00 -14.40
C CYS A 913 -13.11 -3.86 -13.49
N SER A 914 -13.88 -4.92 -13.29
CA SER A 914 -15.05 -4.91 -12.39
C SER A 914 -14.70 -4.84 -10.90
N ALA A 915 -13.46 -5.18 -10.53
CA ALA A 915 -12.99 -5.20 -9.14
C ALA A 915 -12.19 -3.94 -8.74
N CYS A 916 -11.95 -3.01 -9.67
CA CYS A 916 -11.12 -1.83 -9.40
C CYS A 916 -11.75 -0.85 -8.41
N GLU A 917 -10.98 -0.52 -7.37
CA GLU A 917 -11.26 0.54 -6.42
C GLU A 917 -10.17 1.62 -6.46
N GLU A 918 -10.53 2.85 -6.11
CA GLU A 918 -9.56 3.95 -6.02
C GLU A 918 -8.44 3.61 -5.01
N PRO A 919 -7.16 3.91 -5.32
CA PRO A 919 -6.69 4.78 -6.40
C PRO A 919 -6.46 4.11 -7.77
N TYR A 920 -6.80 2.83 -7.93
CA TYR A 920 -6.57 2.09 -9.17
C TYR A 920 -7.68 2.29 -10.20
N LEU A 921 -7.33 2.13 -11.48
CA LEU A 921 -8.15 2.42 -12.65
C LEU A 921 -8.27 1.19 -13.56
N CYS A 922 -9.33 1.14 -14.36
CA CYS A 922 -9.43 0.20 -15.48
C CYS A 922 -8.63 0.75 -16.67
N VAL A 923 -7.49 0.14 -16.95
CA VAL A 923 -6.57 0.57 -18.03
C VAL A 923 -6.30 -0.65 -18.90
N ASP A 924 -6.45 -0.55 -20.23
CA ASP A 924 -6.25 -1.68 -21.17
C ASP A 924 -6.98 -2.98 -20.79
N GLY A 925 -8.16 -2.87 -20.17
CA GLY A 925 -9.01 -4.03 -19.83
C GLY A 925 -8.63 -4.77 -18.54
N GLY A 926 -7.62 -4.31 -17.80
CA GLY A 926 -7.27 -4.84 -16.48
C GLY A 926 -7.18 -3.75 -15.41
N CYS A 927 -7.11 -4.19 -14.17
CA CYS A 927 -7.10 -3.32 -13.00
C CYS A 927 -5.68 -2.94 -12.54
N GLY A 928 -5.44 -1.65 -12.31
CA GLY A 928 -4.15 -1.18 -11.80
C GLY A 928 -3.94 0.32 -11.98
N GLY A 929 -2.71 0.79 -11.85
CA GLY A 929 -2.35 2.16 -12.17
C GLY A 929 -2.30 2.44 -13.67
N PHE A 930 -2.14 3.71 -14.03
CA PHE A 930 -2.05 4.13 -15.43
C PHE A 930 -0.87 3.48 -16.19
N ASN A 931 0.21 3.15 -15.47
CA ASN A 931 1.42 2.56 -16.02
C ASN A 931 1.43 1.02 -15.92
N ARG A 932 0.32 0.37 -15.51
CA ARG A 932 0.24 -1.10 -15.36
C ARG A 932 0.82 -1.86 -16.55
N GLY A 933 1.54 -2.94 -16.28
CA GLY A 933 2.16 -3.79 -17.30
C GLY A 933 3.42 -3.23 -17.98
N PHE A 934 3.94 -2.07 -17.55
CA PHE A 934 5.16 -1.47 -18.11
C PHE A 934 6.46 -2.17 -17.66
N VAL A 935 6.55 -2.51 -16.37
CA VAL A 935 7.73 -3.19 -15.81
C VAL A 935 7.42 -4.68 -15.70
N ARG A 936 8.22 -5.52 -16.36
CA ARG A 936 8.12 -6.99 -16.35
C ARG A 936 9.21 -7.59 -15.45
N ASP A 937 8.87 -8.58 -14.63
CA ASP A 937 9.81 -9.13 -13.63
C ASP A 937 11.12 -9.67 -14.24
N ASN A 938 11.04 -10.37 -15.38
CA ASN A 938 12.19 -10.98 -16.05
C ASN A 938 12.93 -10.06 -17.04
N ALA A 939 12.50 -8.81 -17.21
CA ALA A 939 13.16 -7.84 -18.07
C ALA A 939 14.15 -6.96 -17.29
N SER A 940 15.23 -6.47 -17.92
CA SER A 940 15.99 -5.37 -17.33
C SER A 940 15.19 -4.07 -17.41
N LEU A 941 15.35 -3.18 -16.43
CA LEU A 941 14.84 -1.82 -16.46
C LEU A 941 15.98 -0.86 -16.80
N GLN A 942 15.80 -0.09 -17.87
CA GLN A 942 16.74 0.92 -18.32
C GLN A 942 16.07 2.29 -18.21
N ILE A 943 16.62 3.19 -17.40
CA ILE A 943 16.10 4.57 -17.31
C ILE A 943 17.04 5.47 -18.10
N ILE A 944 16.51 6.27 -19.02
CA ILE A 944 17.28 7.22 -19.82
C ILE A 944 16.80 8.63 -19.49
N PHE A 945 17.62 9.39 -18.78
CA PHE A 945 17.37 10.80 -18.50
C PHE A 945 17.92 11.68 -19.64
N PHE A 946 17.10 12.59 -20.16
CA PHE A 946 17.46 13.52 -21.23
C PHE A 946 17.06 14.95 -20.82
N SER A 947 18.03 15.76 -20.36
CA SER A 947 17.81 17.12 -19.84
C SER A 947 19.01 18.01 -20.09
N ASP A 948 18.78 19.30 -20.37
CA ASP A 948 19.82 20.31 -20.46
C ASP A 948 20.04 21.08 -19.14
N GLU A 949 19.35 20.71 -18.07
CA GLU A 949 19.46 21.32 -16.74
C GLU A 949 19.85 20.29 -15.67
N GLU A 950 20.20 20.77 -14.47
CA GLU A 950 20.53 19.90 -13.34
C GLU A 950 19.28 19.26 -12.74
N GLU A 951 19.41 18.05 -12.22
CA GLU A 951 18.32 17.35 -11.54
C GLU A 951 17.95 17.96 -10.17
N GLN A 952 16.67 18.35 -10.00
CA GLN A 952 16.19 19.15 -8.87
C GLN A 952 15.24 18.40 -7.91
N SER A 953 15.22 17.06 -7.95
CA SER A 953 14.43 16.26 -7.00
C SER A 953 14.88 16.45 -5.55
N ARG A 954 13.91 16.52 -4.62
CA ARG A 954 14.17 16.88 -3.21
C ARG A 954 14.90 15.78 -2.42
N GLY A 955 14.62 14.51 -2.72
CA GLY A 955 15.22 13.36 -2.04
C GLY A 955 16.73 13.26 -2.25
N ASP A 956 17.42 12.58 -1.33
CA ASP A 956 18.85 12.32 -1.48
C ASP A 956 19.14 11.37 -2.65
N LEU A 957 20.35 11.44 -3.20
CA LEU A 957 20.76 10.54 -4.28
C LEU A 957 20.75 9.07 -3.85
N ASP A 958 21.15 8.76 -2.60
CA ASP A 958 21.14 7.38 -2.09
C ASP A 958 19.75 6.77 -2.16
N PHE A 959 18.73 7.54 -1.74
CA PHE A 959 17.33 7.11 -1.85
C PHE A 959 16.92 6.75 -3.28
N PHE A 960 17.24 7.58 -4.28
CA PHE A 960 16.84 7.30 -5.66
C PHE A 960 17.59 6.09 -6.25
N VAL A 961 18.87 5.94 -5.93
CA VAL A 961 19.66 4.77 -6.35
C VAL A 961 19.06 3.50 -5.77
N ASP A 962 18.81 3.49 -4.47
CA ASP A 962 18.21 2.36 -3.77
C ASP A 962 16.80 2.08 -4.28
N PHE A 963 16.00 3.13 -4.51
CA PHE A 963 14.62 2.99 -5.02
C PHE A 963 14.63 2.30 -6.38
N PHE A 964 15.40 2.79 -7.35
CA PHE A 964 15.38 2.22 -8.70
C PHE A 964 16.01 0.81 -8.74
N GLN A 965 17.05 0.56 -7.94
CA GLN A 965 17.60 -0.79 -7.77
C GLN A 965 16.56 -1.74 -7.15
N SER A 966 15.80 -1.27 -6.16
CA SER A 966 14.80 -2.09 -5.48
C SER A 966 13.66 -2.56 -6.38
N ILE A 967 13.35 -1.85 -7.49
CA ILE A 967 12.29 -2.25 -8.43
C ILE A 967 12.54 -3.64 -9.01
N LYS A 968 13.79 -3.94 -9.35
CA LYS A 968 14.21 -5.26 -9.83
C LYS A 968 14.74 -6.14 -8.70
N GLY A 969 14.76 -5.64 -7.46
CA GLY A 969 15.39 -6.25 -6.30
C GLY A 969 16.78 -5.66 -6.03
N MET A 970 17.07 -5.28 -4.77
CA MET A 970 18.33 -4.62 -4.36
C MET A 970 19.61 -5.40 -4.71
N ARG A 971 19.47 -6.71 -4.92
CA ARG A 971 20.55 -7.63 -5.25
C ARG A 971 20.71 -7.81 -6.77
N ASN A 972 19.77 -7.36 -7.58
CA ASN A 972 19.68 -7.65 -9.00
C ASN A 972 20.30 -6.52 -9.82
N THR A 973 21.51 -6.10 -9.46
CA THR A 973 22.17 -4.90 -10.00
C THR A 973 22.43 -4.98 -11.51
N ASN A 974 22.43 -6.19 -12.09
CA ASN A 974 22.56 -6.38 -13.54
C ASN A 974 21.23 -6.22 -14.30
N LEU A 975 20.09 -6.16 -13.61
CA LEU A 975 18.77 -5.91 -14.22
C LEU A 975 18.40 -4.44 -14.26
N PHE A 976 19.25 -3.53 -13.76
CA PHE A 976 18.93 -2.12 -13.73
C PHE A 976 20.15 -1.26 -14.06
N ALA A 977 19.98 -0.32 -14.98
CA ALA A 977 20.90 0.80 -15.14
C ALA A 977 20.15 2.11 -15.42
N ALA A 978 20.61 3.18 -14.79
CA ALA A 978 20.25 4.54 -15.17
C ALA A 978 21.32 5.11 -16.11
N HIS A 979 20.87 5.69 -17.21
CA HIS A 979 21.68 6.37 -18.21
C HIS A 979 21.28 7.83 -18.25
N SER A 980 22.20 8.69 -18.68
CA SER A 980 21.87 10.10 -18.86
C SER A 980 22.54 10.68 -20.10
N ILE A 981 21.78 11.51 -20.80
CA ILE A 981 22.28 12.42 -21.82
C ILE A 981 21.96 13.81 -21.30
N SER A 982 22.95 14.42 -20.66
CA SER A 982 22.78 15.66 -19.90
C SER A 982 24.01 16.55 -20.01
N GLY A 983 24.00 17.71 -19.35
CA GLY A 983 25.18 18.55 -19.25
C GLY A 983 26.35 17.85 -18.53
N PRO A 984 27.60 18.34 -18.71
CA PRO A 984 28.76 17.82 -18.01
C PRO A 984 28.66 17.95 -16.49
N ARG A 985 29.34 17.07 -15.75
CA ARG A 985 29.34 17.09 -14.28
C ARG A 985 29.80 18.43 -13.68
N ASP A 986 30.94 18.94 -14.16
CA ASP A 986 31.71 19.98 -13.45
C ASP A 986 31.65 21.35 -14.12
N ARG A 987 30.90 21.48 -15.22
CA ARG A 987 30.82 22.73 -15.99
C ARG A 987 29.57 22.80 -16.85
N ASP A 988 29.07 24.00 -17.02
CA ASP A 988 28.07 24.32 -18.04
C ASP A 988 28.74 24.23 -19.42
N CYS A 989 27.99 23.88 -20.45
CA CYS A 989 28.46 23.89 -21.84
C CYS A 989 27.65 24.88 -22.69
N ASP A 990 28.36 25.82 -23.28
CA ASP A 990 27.82 26.78 -24.25
C ASP A 990 28.29 26.41 -25.66
N ASP A 991 27.34 26.18 -26.55
CA ASP A 991 27.66 25.88 -27.94
C ASP A 991 27.34 27.08 -28.85
N GLY A 992 28.40 27.69 -29.38
CA GLY A 992 28.34 28.63 -30.51
C GLY A 992 27.88 28.02 -31.85
N ALA A 993 27.24 26.84 -31.83
CA ALA A 993 26.87 26.03 -33.00
C ALA A 993 25.37 25.69 -33.11
N GLY A 994 24.51 26.19 -32.21
CA GLY A 994 23.05 26.11 -32.36
C GLY A 994 22.39 24.79 -31.91
N SER A 995 23.11 23.97 -31.13
CA SER A 995 22.60 22.76 -30.45
C SER A 995 21.73 23.08 -29.23
N GLY A 996 21.89 24.26 -28.61
CA GLY A 996 21.38 24.56 -27.26
C GLY A 996 22.51 24.35 -26.24
N GLY A 997 22.72 25.30 -25.34
CA GLY A 997 23.64 25.12 -24.20
C GLY A 997 22.98 24.28 -23.11
N ALA A 998 23.76 23.75 -22.18
CA ALA A 998 23.26 23.01 -21.03
C ALA A 998 24.02 23.37 -19.75
N ASP A 999 23.31 23.39 -18.63
CA ASP A 999 23.88 23.58 -17.31
C ASP A 999 24.64 22.32 -16.85
N ARG A 1000 25.57 22.47 -15.91
CA ARG A 1000 26.23 21.31 -15.33
C ARG A 1000 25.23 20.39 -14.64
N ALA A 1001 25.38 19.07 -14.80
CA ALA A 1001 24.39 18.10 -14.34
C ALA A 1001 24.96 16.98 -13.42
N PRO A 1002 25.56 17.31 -12.25
CA PRO A 1002 26.29 16.33 -11.44
C PRO A 1002 25.43 15.16 -10.94
N ARG A 1003 24.17 15.36 -10.55
CA ARG A 1003 23.32 14.26 -10.04
C ARG A 1003 22.99 13.24 -11.12
N TYR A 1004 22.70 13.68 -12.35
CA TYR A 1004 22.50 12.78 -13.48
C TYR A 1004 23.75 11.95 -13.79
N VAL A 1005 24.94 12.57 -13.72
CA VAL A 1005 26.21 11.85 -13.89
C VAL A 1005 26.46 10.86 -12.74
N ASP A 1006 26.16 11.25 -11.50
CA ASP A 1006 26.36 10.43 -10.30
C ASP A 1006 25.47 9.18 -10.29
N ILE A 1007 24.17 9.32 -10.56
CA ILE A 1007 23.29 8.14 -10.61
C ILE A 1007 23.75 7.18 -11.70
N THR A 1008 24.10 7.73 -12.88
CA THR A 1008 24.57 6.94 -14.03
C THR A 1008 25.83 6.16 -13.68
N THR A 1009 26.76 6.78 -12.96
CA THR A 1009 28.00 6.13 -12.53
C THR A 1009 27.73 5.05 -11.49
N ARG A 1010 26.86 5.32 -10.50
CA ARG A 1010 26.55 4.39 -9.40
C ARG A 1010 25.76 3.15 -9.85
N THR A 1011 24.98 3.28 -10.92
CA THR A 1011 24.18 2.19 -11.48
C THR A 1011 24.86 1.50 -12.67
N GLY A 1012 26.13 1.83 -12.96
CA GLY A 1012 26.87 1.22 -14.08
C GLY A 1012 26.34 1.57 -15.47
N GLY A 1013 25.59 2.66 -15.61
CA GLY A 1013 25.05 3.11 -16.88
C GLY A 1013 26.03 3.95 -17.71
N VAL A 1014 25.49 4.62 -18.73
CA VAL A 1014 26.27 5.39 -19.71
C VAL A 1014 25.82 6.84 -19.67
N TRP A 1015 26.79 7.73 -19.47
CA TRP A 1015 26.58 9.17 -19.58
C TRP A 1015 27.10 9.67 -20.94
N GLY A 1016 26.36 10.58 -21.56
CA GLY A 1016 26.79 11.35 -22.72
C GLY A 1016 26.47 12.83 -22.56
N SER A 1017 27.33 13.68 -23.14
CA SER A 1017 27.07 15.12 -23.15
C SER A 1017 25.96 15.47 -24.14
N ILE A 1018 24.92 16.16 -23.67
CA ILE A 1018 23.83 16.68 -24.52
C ILE A 1018 24.32 17.78 -25.50
N CYS A 1019 25.42 18.47 -25.15
CA CYS A 1019 26.11 19.46 -25.99
C CYS A 1019 26.97 18.83 -27.11
N GLU A 1020 27.04 17.50 -27.20
CA GLU A 1020 27.82 16.81 -28.23
C GLU A 1020 26.93 15.88 -29.06
N ASP A 1021 27.50 15.24 -30.09
CA ASP A 1021 26.79 14.19 -30.81
C ASP A 1021 26.69 12.92 -29.93
N PHE A 1022 25.53 12.74 -29.31
CA PHE A 1022 25.23 11.58 -28.44
C PHE A 1022 24.75 10.33 -29.19
N THR A 1023 24.93 10.25 -30.52
CA THR A 1023 24.57 9.04 -31.29
C THR A 1023 25.37 7.83 -30.80
N GLY A 1024 26.68 7.99 -30.58
CA GLY A 1024 27.52 6.93 -30.01
C GLY A 1024 27.12 6.54 -28.58
N THR A 1025 26.64 7.51 -27.80
CA THR A 1025 26.09 7.27 -26.47
C THR A 1025 24.84 6.39 -26.53
N LEU A 1026 23.89 6.70 -27.42
CA LEU A 1026 22.69 5.90 -27.63
C LEU A 1026 22.99 4.48 -28.10
N GLU A 1027 24.00 4.30 -28.95
CA GLU A 1027 24.47 2.96 -29.33
C GLU A 1027 25.07 2.20 -28.14
N ALA A 1028 25.87 2.86 -27.29
CA ALA A 1028 26.44 2.24 -26.09
C ALA A 1028 25.36 1.88 -25.05
N ILE A 1029 24.35 2.75 -24.86
CA ILE A 1029 23.18 2.44 -24.01
C ILE A 1029 22.46 1.20 -24.55
N ALA A 1030 22.22 1.13 -25.86
CA ALA A 1030 21.59 -0.02 -26.49
C ALA A 1030 22.41 -1.31 -26.29
N ASP A 1031 23.74 -1.25 -26.39
CA ASP A 1031 24.61 -2.42 -26.23
C ASP A 1031 24.56 -2.98 -24.79
N ILE A 1032 24.40 -2.12 -23.77
CA ILE A 1032 24.17 -2.55 -22.38
C ILE A 1032 22.74 -3.10 -22.21
N ALA A 1033 21.74 -2.38 -22.71
CA ALA A 1033 20.34 -2.76 -22.57
C ALA A 1033 20.01 -4.12 -23.19
N PHE A 1034 20.57 -4.41 -24.38
CA PHE A 1034 20.22 -5.58 -25.18
C PHE A 1034 21.27 -6.71 -25.13
N GLN A 1035 22.19 -6.69 -24.17
CA GLN A 1035 23.16 -7.78 -23.96
C GLN A 1035 22.43 -9.10 -23.67
N ALA A 1036 23.04 -10.23 -24.01
CA ALA A 1036 22.48 -11.55 -23.70
C ALA A 1036 22.30 -11.72 -22.18
N GLN A 1037 21.11 -12.18 -21.77
CA GLN A 1037 20.84 -12.52 -20.38
C GLN A 1037 21.71 -13.70 -19.96
N ILE A 1038 22.59 -13.47 -18.97
CA ILE A 1038 23.45 -14.50 -18.38
C ILE A 1038 23.05 -14.85 -16.95
N GLU A 1039 22.17 -14.06 -16.34
CA GLU A 1039 21.70 -14.21 -14.96
C GLU A 1039 20.18 -14.43 -14.93
N PHE A 1040 19.76 -15.44 -14.18
CA PHE A 1040 18.37 -15.89 -14.09
C PHE A 1040 17.97 -16.05 -12.63
N TYR A 1041 16.94 -15.32 -12.21
CA TYR A 1041 16.50 -15.25 -10.82
C TYR A 1041 15.52 -16.36 -10.51
N LEU A 1042 15.75 -17.05 -9.40
CA LEU A 1042 14.88 -18.12 -8.97
C LEU A 1042 13.67 -17.53 -8.25
N THR A 1043 12.50 -18.11 -8.48
CA THR A 1043 11.20 -17.65 -7.95
C THR A 1043 11.12 -17.75 -6.43
N ARG A 1044 11.88 -18.67 -5.84
CA ARG A 1044 11.94 -18.95 -4.40
C ARG A 1044 13.39 -19.07 -3.96
N ILE A 1045 13.71 -18.64 -2.74
CA ILE A 1045 15.07 -18.77 -2.21
C ILE A 1045 15.44 -20.25 -2.16
N ALA A 1046 16.45 -20.65 -2.93
CA ALA A 1046 16.87 -22.03 -3.03
C ALA A 1046 17.79 -22.46 -1.87
N ASP A 1047 17.67 -23.70 -1.40
CA ASP A 1047 18.75 -24.35 -0.64
C ASP A 1047 19.91 -24.64 -1.61
N PRO A 1048 21.08 -23.98 -1.46
CA PRO A 1048 22.20 -24.12 -2.38
C PRO A 1048 22.65 -25.57 -2.61
N ALA A 1049 22.45 -26.45 -1.63
CA ALA A 1049 22.88 -27.85 -1.72
C ALA A 1049 22.00 -28.70 -2.64
N THR A 1050 20.81 -28.20 -3.02
CA THR A 1050 19.80 -28.96 -3.76
C THR A 1050 19.64 -28.52 -5.22
N ILE A 1051 20.28 -27.43 -5.62
CA ILE A 1051 20.14 -26.83 -6.94
C ILE A 1051 20.73 -27.72 -8.03
N GLU A 1052 19.90 -28.06 -9.00
CA GLU A 1052 20.28 -28.79 -10.21
C GLU A 1052 19.78 -28.06 -11.46
N VAL A 1053 20.69 -27.71 -12.36
CA VAL A 1053 20.37 -27.04 -13.64
C VAL A 1053 20.42 -28.05 -14.78
N ARG A 1054 19.37 -28.08 -15.63
CA ARG A 1054 19.25 -28.98 -16.78
C ARG A 1054 19.01 -28.22 -18.08
N VAL A 1055 19.84 -28.46 -19.09
CA VAL A 1055 19.64 -27.93 -20.46
C VAL A 1055 19.33 -29.10 -21.40
N GLY A 1056 18.14 -29.11 -22.01
CA GLY A 1056 17.71 -30.22 -22.88
C GLY A 1056 17.79 -31.59 -22.20
N GLY A 1057 17.53 -31.65 -20.88
CA GLY A 1057 17.62 -32.85 -20.04
C GLY A 1057 19.03 -33.21 -19.55
N THR A 1058 20.08 -32.51 -20.00
CA THR A 1058 21.47 -32.72 -19.55
C THR A 1058 21.76 -31.92 -18.29
N VAL A 1059 22.25 -32.57 -17.23
CA VAL A 1059 22.64 -31.92 -15.98
C VAL A 1059 23.93 -31.13 -16.16
N MET A 1060 23.90 -29.84 -15.84
CA MET A 1060 25.03 -28.91 -15.89
C MET A 1060 25.83 -28.95 -14.59
N GLN A 1061 27.12 -28.63 -14.62
CA GLN A 1061 28.00 -28.73 -13.46
C GLN A 1061 28.15 -27.37 -12.74
N PRO A 1062 27.82 -27.28 -11.43
CA PRO A 1062 28.03 -26.05 -10.66
C PRO A 1062 29.53 -25.69 -10.57
N GLY A 1063 29.84 -24.40 -10.67
CA GLY A 1063 31.19 -23.83 -10.66
C GLY A 1063 32.00 -24.02 -11.96
N ARG A 1064 31.47 -24.79 -12.92
CA ARG A 1064 32.05 -24.96 -14.27
C ARG A 1064 31.14 -24.37 -15.33
N ASP A 1065 29.86 -24.73 -15.30
CA ASP A 1065 28.89 -24.33 -16.32
C ASP A 1065 28.01 -23.18 -15.83
N TYR A 1066 27.63 -23.19 -14.55
CA TYR A 1066 26.87 -22.13 -13.92
C TYR A 1066 27.33 -21.90 -12.48
N ARG A 1067 26.96 -20.77 -11.88
CA ARG A 1067 27.15 -20.45 -10.47
C ARG A 1067 25.85 -19.97 -9.87
N TYR A 1068 25.52 -20.47 -8.67
CA TYR A 1068 24.44 -19.92 -7.85
C TYR A 1068 24.97 -18.82 -6.94
N PHE A 1069 24.25 -17.71 -6.85
CA PHE A 1069 24.53 -16.59 -5.96
C PHE A 1069 23.43 -16.50 -4.91
N PRO A 1070 23.71 -16.88 -3.64
CA PRO A 1070 22.71 -16.84 -2.57
C PRO A 1070 22.19 -15.44 -2.26
N ASP A 1071 23.03 -14.42 -2.43
CA ASP A 1071 22.65 -13.04 -2.15
C ASP A 1071 21.58 -12.57 -3.14
N THR A 1072 21.73 -12.86 -4.43
CA THR A 1072 20.77 -12.46 -5.47
C THR A 1072 19.68 -13.51 -5.74
N ASN A 1073 19.78 -14.69 -5.12
CA ASN A 1073 18.99 -15.86 -5.44
C ASN A 1073 18.94 -16.18 -6.95
N SER A 1074 20.09 -16.13 -7.62
CA SER A 1074 20.17 -16.26 -9.07
C SER A 1074 21.18 -17.32 -9.54
N ILE A 1075 20.95 -17.81 -10.76
CA ILE A 1075 21.87 -18.65 -11.52
C ILE A 1075 22.53 -17.79 -12.59
N VAL A 1076 23.86 -17.75 -12.58
CA VAL A 1076 24.67 -17.07 -13.58
C VAL A 1076 25.44 -18.09 -14.40
N TRP A 1077 25.32 -18.03 -15.72
CA TRP A 1077 26.08 -18.89 -16.64
C TRP A 1077 27.55 -18.45 -16.72
N GLU A 1078 28.46 -19.43 -16.67
CA GLU A 1078 29.89 -19.18 -16.90
C GLU A 1078 30.14 -18.96 -18.41
N GLU A 1079 31.18 -18.18 -18.74
CA GLU A 1079 31.52 -17.82 -20.11
C GLU A 1079 31.76 -19.07 -20.98
N GLY A 1080 31.01 -19.19 -22.09
CA GLY A 1080 31.06 -20.34 -23.00
C GLY A 1080 30.12 -21.50 -22.66
N SER A 1081 29.42 -21.45 -21.52
CA SER A 1081 28.37 -22.41 -21.13
C SER A 1081 26.95 -21.84 -21.24
N ILE A 1082 26.81 -20.59 -21.71
CA ILE A 1082 25.53 -19.94 -21.99
C ILE A 1082 24.75 -20.81 -23.01
N PRO A 1083 23.49 -21.21 -22.73
CA PRO A 1083 22.67 -21.96 -23.66
C PRO A 1083 22.53 -21.25 -25.01
N ALA A 1084 22.19 -21.99 -26.06
CA ALA A 1084 21.88 -21.37 -27.35
C ALA A 1084 20.55 -20.59 -27.26
N GLU A 1085 20.38 -19.58 -28.10
CA GLU A 1085 19.13 -18.84 -28.22
C GLU A 1085 17.92 -19.77 -28.44
N ASN A 1086 16.78 -19.40 -27.82
CA ASN A 1086 15.53 -20.14 -27.77
C ASN A 1086 15.64 -21.54 -27.14
N THR A 1087 16.70 -21.81 -26.38
CA THR A 1087 16.85 -23.06 -25.63
C THR A 1087 16.22 -22.91 -24.26
N GLU A 1088 15.30 -23.80 -23.92
CA GLU A 1088 14.78 -23.92 -22.56
C GLU A 1088 15.75 -24.66 -21.65
N PHE A 1089 15.85 -24.19 -20.41
CA PHE A 1089 16.53 -24.89 -19.33
C PHE A 1089 15.72 -24.83 -18.04
N GLU A 1090 15.91 -25.83 -17.20
CA GLU A 1090 15.18 -26.01 -15.95
C GLU A 1090 16.14 -25.89 -14.77
N VAL A 1091 15.71 -25.25 -13.70
CA VAL A 1091 16.41 -25.23 -12.42
C VAL A 1091 15.50 -25.85 -11.38
N GLU A 1092 15.92 -27.00 -10.86
CA GLU A 1092 15.21 -27.74 -9.82
C GLU A 1092 15.93 -27.57 -8.48
N TYR A 1093 15.18 -27.31 -7.41
CA TYR A 1093 15.74 -27.12 -6.07
C TYR A 1093 14.67 -27.30 -4.97
N GLU A 1094 15.12 -27.47 -3.72
CA GLU A 1094 14.27 -27.33 -2.54
C GLU A 1094 14.31 -25.88 -2.06
N ALA A 1095 13.15 -25.30 -1.76
CA ALA A 1095 13.05 -23.97 -1.18
C ALA A 1095 13.63 -23.96 0.24
N ARG A 1096 14.38 -22.90 0.56
CA ARG A 1096 15.08 -22.75 1.82
C ARG A 1096 14.11 -22.36 2.94
N CYS A 1097 14.29 -23.00 4.09
CA CYS A 1097 13.59 -22.72 5.34
C CYS A 1097 14.43 -21.76 6.22
N PHE A 1098 13.84 -20.68 6.74
CA PHE A 1098 14.52 -19.68 7.58
C PHE A 1098 14.16 -19.74 9.06
#